data_AF-A0A3E1EAX9-F1
#
_entry.id   AF-A0A3E1EAX9-F1
#
_cell.length_a   1.000
_cell.length_b   1.000
_cell.length_c   1.000
_cell.angle_alpha   90.00
_cell.angle_beta   90.00
_cell.angle_gamma   90.00
#
_symmetry.space_group_name_H-M   'P 1'
#
loop_
_entity.id
_entity.type
_entity.pdbx_description
1 polymer ?
#
loop_
_entity_poly.entity_id
_entity_poly.type
_entity_poly.pdbx_seq_one_letter_code
_entity_poly.pdbx_strand_id
1 'polypeptide(L)'
;MTTRISMKRLVFLQLVFIPALVCAQLANSPPVPDWLEGAPAYAQSFEQSDPLLMAVLLVAADRDVTLSVNGESQSLPASPARALSLDITRRLHSGKNIVSFRSADGRPIRVAALLELNGDLKAKRWIATDQNWTSAPATRRAAAEAFDLKKSFDAYNSWQLAKRGEQSGATEPSTLTLPPGFQAELIRSARPEEDSWVAMAFDPAGRITLAREKRGLLRFDPRSGVMEVIDDGLLECRGLLYAHGRLYAQANNSKALFSIEFPSAPRELLRTEGGVGHGRNHLKLGPDGDLWLANGNNVLLPKGIQETSPLRHFAPDQVIPNPWDDSMFDGNVELPAGHILRTGSEGSPVELFAGGLRNPLDLAFNRHGDLFTFDADMERDVGGFWYMPTRVLHVVSGADFGWRRGTGRFPVSHADTLPSVTDVGLASPTAIFFGYGAKMPSRYVEALFICDWSYGRILAVHLELHGSSYRGTVEPFVAGRPLNVTDGCIGPDGSFWFITGGRGTLSGLYRVSFRGEPDSQPSSPPAPPLQVLRRRLESLHRGAAPSDLPWILEHLGHSDRFIRHAARVALETLPVDLWRDAVSSASKPWSRLTGALALARLSGLPDGPVFSLPWSALTEEQQLAGLRSLEIGLARHGDPQEPSRAFLLTRLEPLYPSASFPLNQSLCRLLVRLRSSVVQERSLELLRQAKTSEELIFYPLHLRNRAEGWSLESRRLLFDSLNRAEKFPGASSYFKAIQDLRTEYAAATPPDQVDLLAAVIHPAKPVALSPHALPGHTFRNWKLEDLLPHLDRVSKGRSFASGRAAAITAQCVFCHRVSASTDLPAGLFGPDLVQVSARFGRRDLLDHILDPSKFVDEKFRFAVIATSDGRSVSGSIESEDDERIAVKPNPLASEVVEIGKSQVTSREVSQISPMPTGLLATLKEDQILDLLAFLEAGGNSEAPNFRD
;
A
#
# COMPACT_ATOMS: atom_id res chain seq x y z
N MET A 1 76.57 -32.15 -16.20
CA MET A 1 76.65 -32.56 -14.78
C MET A 1 75.23 -32.79 -14.27
N THR A 2 75.00 -34.05 -13.98
CA THR A 2 73.79 -34.76 -13.55
C THR A 2 73.29 -34.40 -12.15
N THR A 3 71.97 -34.47 -11.96
CA THR A 3 71.18 -35.19 -10.91
C THR A 3 69.98 -34.35 -10.45
N ARG A 4 68.78 -34.83 -10.12
CA ARG A 4 67.99 -36.08 -10.28
C ARG A 4 66.66 -35.77 -9.54
N ILE A 5 65.49 -36.20 -10.08
CA ILE A 5 64.36 -36.86 -9.34
C ILE A 5 63.60 -35.98 -8.31
N SER A 6 62.27 -35.95 -8.13
CA SER A 6 61.11 -36.68 -8.68
C SER A 6 59.82 -35.99 -8.20
N MET A 7 58.79 -36.02 -9.06
CA MET A 7 57.38 -35.94 -8.71
C MET A 7 57.04 -36.93 -7.58
N LYS A 8 56.40 -36.46 -6.50
CA LYS A 8 55.32 -37.15 -5.75
C LYS A 8 55.01 -36.36 -4.48
N ARG A 9 53.93 -35.57 -4.55
CA ARG A 9 52.90 -35.34 -3.52
C ARG A 9 52.08 -34.11 -3.92
N LEU A 10 51.40 -34.24 -5.04
CA LEU A 10 50.22 -33.45 -5.35
C LEU A 10 49.05 -34.44 -5.33
N VAL A 11 47.92 -34.00 -4.77
CA VAL A 11 46.61 -34.66 -4.63
C VAL A 11 46.34 -35.39 -3.29
N PHE A 12 45.22 -34.96 -2.67
CA PHE A 12 44.38 -35.48 -1.57
C PHE A 12 44.67 -35.04 -0.12
N LEU A 13 44.06 -33.93 0.36
CA LEU A 13 42.79 -33.91 1.15
C LEU A 13 42.38 -32.47 1.59
N GLN A 14 41.22 -32.01 1.10
CA GLN A 14 40.12 -31.20 1.69
C GLN A 14 40.27 -30.13 2.84
N LEU A 15 39.46 -29.05 2.63
CA LEU A 15 38.66 -28.21 3.60
C LEU A 15 39.42 -27.10 4.37
N VAL A 16 39.03 -25.81 4.47
CA VAL A 16 37.72 -25.11 4.52
C VAL A 16 37.89 -23.61 4.11
N PHE A 17 36.78 -22.97 3.69
CA PHE A 17 36.41 -21.53 3.70
C PHE A 17 36.67 -20.63 2.47
N ILE A 18 35.56 -20.27 1.81
CA ILE A 18 35.38 -19.08 0.94
C ILE A 18 34.15 -18.32 1.48
N PRO A 19 34.18 -16.98 1.65
CA PRO A 19 32.94 -16.20 1.79
C PRO A 19 32.78 -15.03 0.80
N ALA A 20 31.58 -15.00 0.22
CA ALA A 20 30.59 -13.91 0.26
C ALA A 20 30.67 -12.63 -0.61
N LEU A 21 31.77 -12.25 -1.28
CA LEU A 21 31.79 -10.94 -1.98
C LEU A 21 31.19 -10.88 -3.41
N VAL A 22 30.80 -12.01 -4.00
CA VAL A 22 30.37 -12.07 -5.42
C VAL A 22 28.83 -11.99 -5.60
N CYS A 23 28.04 -12.03 -4.52
CA CYS A 23 26.57 -12.14 -4.62
C CYS A 23 25.77 -10.83 -4.58
N ALA A 24 26.38 -9.65 -4.39
CA ALA A 24 25.63 -8.41 -4.15
C ALA A 24 25.23 -7.61 -5.42
N GLN A 25 25.88 -7.83 -6.58
CA GLN A 25 25.68 -7.02 -7.80
C GLN A 25 24.54 -7.50 -8.74
N LEU A 26 23.87 -8.62 -8.44
CA LEU A 26 22.82 -9.22 -9.29
C LEU A 26 21.39 -9.08 -8.75
N ALA A 27 21.19 -8.39 -7.62
CA ALA A 27 20.00 -8.56 -6.79
C ALA A 27 18.75 -7.72 -7.14
N ASN A 28 18.69 -7.01 -8.27
CA ASN A 28 17.49 -6.23 -8.63
C ASN A 28 17.00 -6.34 -10.08
N SER A 29 17.54 -7.28 -10.86
CA SER A 29 16.95 -7.68 -12.14
C SER A 29 16.57 -9.16 -12.09
N PRO A 30 15.35 -9.53 -12.50
CA PRO A 30 14.93 -10.92 -12.53
C PRO A 30 15.83 -11.71 -13.48
N PRO A 31 16.38 -12.86 -13.05
CA PRO A 31 17.13 -13.73 -13.93
C PRO A 31 16.23 -14.18 -15.08
N VAL A 32 16.78 -14.22 -16.29
CA VAL A 32 16.07 -14.76 -17.46
C VAL A 32 15.98 -16.27 -17.28
N PRO A 33 14.77 -16.86 -17.24
CA PRO A 33 14.63 -18.30 -17.06
C PRO A 33 15.04 -19.06 -18.32
N ASP A 34 15.78 -20.15 -18.13
CA ASP A 34 16.15 -21.10 -19.18
C ASP A 34 14.92 -21.93 -19.57
N TRP A 35 14.75 -22.21 -20.86
CA TRP A 35 13.86 -23.27 -21.32
C TRP A 35 14.49 -24.64 -20.99
N LEU A 36 13.86 -25.39 -20.11
CA LEU A 36 14.18 -26.78 -19.83
C LEU A 36 13.43 -27.67 -20.82
N GLU A 37 14.12 -28.55 -21.52
CA GLU A 37 13.53 -29.47 -22.50
C GLU A 37 14.19 -30.85 -22.47
N GLY A 38 13.52 -31.89 -22.98
CA GLY A 38 14.05 -33.24 -23.14
C GLY A 38 13.71 -34.27 -22.06
N ALA A 39 13.05 -33.87 -20.96
CA ALA A 39 12.55 -34.77 -19.92
C ALA A 39 11.04 -34.59 -19.71
N PRO A 40 10.30 -35.59 -19.21
CA PRO A 40 8.88 -35.44 -18.90
C PRO A 40 8.63 -34.71 -17.57
N ALA A 41 9.66 -34.44 -16.77
CA ALA A 41 9.53 -33.75 -15.49
C ALA A 41 10.82 -33.05 -15.05
N TYR A 42 10.66 -31.96 -14.29
CA TYR A 42 11.72 -31.15 -13.68
C TYR A 42 11.35 -30.79 -12.24
N ALA A 43 12.32 -30.73 -11.32
CA ALA A 43 12.07 -30.29 -9.95
C ALA A 43 13.26 -29.53 -9.35
N GLN A 44 12.96 -28.57 -8.46
CA GLN A 44 13.95 -27.82 -7.68
C GLN A 44 13.46 -27.61 -6.25
N SER A 45 14.38 -27.78 -5.28
CA SER A 45 14.16 -27.43 -3.88
C SER A 45 14.90 -26.15 -3.51
N PHE A 46 14.35 -25.36 -2.58
CA PHE A 46 14.99 -24.15 -2.06
C PHE A 46 14.57 -23.84 -0.61
N GLU A 47 15.38 -23.05 0.10
CA GLU A 47 15.10 -22.60 1.47
C GLU A 47 14.38 -21.24 1.49
N GLN A 48 13.33 -21.11 2.31
CA GLN A 48 12.60 -19.87 2.57
C GLN A 48 12.58 -19.57 4.07
N SER A 49 13.49 -18.73 4.55
CA SER A 49 13.63 -18.39 5.97
C SER A 49 12.98 -17.06 6.37
N ASP A 50 12.87 -16.11 5.43
CA ASP A 50 12.36 -14.76 5.71
C ASP A 50 10.81 -14.71 5.64
N PRO A 51 10.15 -13.80 6.37
CA PRO A 51 8.71 -13.57 6.23
C PRO A 51 8.37 -13.26 4.77
N LEU A 52 7.41 -14.01 4.23
CA LEU A 52 7.04 -13.90 2.82
C LEU A 52 5.81 -12.99 2.67
N LEU A 53 5.95 -11.84 1.99
CA LEU A 53 4.80 -10.96 1.69
C LEU A 53 3.94 -11.54 0.55
N MET A 54 4.62 -12.02 -0.50
CA MET A 54 4.02 -12.61 -1.69
C MET A 54 5.07 -13.45 -2.42
N ALA A 55 4.65 -14.54 -3.06
CA ALA A 55 5.45 -15.32 -4.00
C ALA A 55 4.67 -15.58 -5.29
N VAL A 56 5.21 -15.12 -6.41
CA VAL A 56 4.59 -15.23 -7.73
C VAL A 56 5.46 -16.11 -8.62
N LEU A 57 4.92 -17.24 -9.06
CA LEU A 57 5.52 -18.15 -10.03
C LEU A 57 4.99 -17.84 -11.43
N LEU A 58 5.88 -17.47 -12.33
CA LEU A 58 5.63 -17.38 -13.76
C LEU A 58 6.01 -18.71 -14.42
N VAL A 59 5.16 -19.29 -15.26
CA VAL A 59 5.40 -20.57 -15.95
C VAL A 59 4.99 -20.48 -17.42
N ALA A 60 5.92 -20.73 -18.34
CA ALA A 60 5.64 -20.93 -19.76
C ALA A 60 5.99 -22.37 -20.15
N ALA A 61 5.11 -23.05 -20.87
CA ALA A 61 5.32 -24.44 -21.27
C ALA A 61 4.73 -24.71 -22.65
N ASP A 62 5.32 -25.59 -23.44
CA ASP A 62 4.80 -25.97 -24.76
C ASP A 62 3.64 -26.96 -24.72
N ARG A 63 3.37 -27.56 -23.56
CA ARG A 63 2.36 -28.60 -23.34
C ARG A 63 1.74 -28.47 -21.95
N ASP A 64 0.64 -29.17 -21.71
CA ASP A 64 -0.01 -29.17 -20.40
C ASP A 64 0.92 -29.76 -19.33
N VAL A 65 0.98 -29.10 -18.18
CA VAL A 65 1.91 -29.44 -17.09
C VAL A 65 1.15 -29.62 -15.79
N THR A 66 1.56 -30.59 -15.00
CA THR A 66 1.21 -30.69 -13.58
C THR A 66 2.32 -29.99 -12.80
N LEU A 67 2.02 -28.82 -12.25
CA LEU A 67 2.84 -28.12 -11.27
C LEU A 67 2.59 -28.76 -9.90
N SER A 68 3.63 -29.11 -9.16
CA SER A 68 3.53 -29.54 -7.74
C SER A 68 4.44 -28.69 -6.86
N VAL A 69 3.88 -28.09 -5.81
CA VAL A 69 4.60 -27.31 -4.78
C VAL A 69 4.40 -28.00 -3.44
N ASN A 70 5.47 -28.48 -2.80
CA ASN A 70 5.42 -29.21 -1.53
C ASN A 70 4.41 -30.38 -1.48
N GLY A 71 4.17 -31.03 -2.62
CA GLY A 71 3.23 -32.15 -2.76
C GLY A 71 1.81 -31.74 -3.18
N GLU A 72 1.48 -30.45 -3.14
CA GLU A 72 0.22 -29.93 -3.66
C GLU A 72 0.30 -29.71 -5.18
N SER A 73 -0.53 -30.41 -5.94
CA SER A 73 -0.48 -30.41 -7.41
C SER A 73 -1.60 -29.57 -8.04
N GLN A 74 -1.29 -28.89 -9.16
CA GLN A 74 -2.21 -28.12 -9.99
C GLN A 74 -1.86 -28.31 -11.47
N SER A 75 -2.86 -28.60 -12.31
CA SER A 75 -2.68 -28.64 -13.77
C SER A 75 -2.68 -27.23 -14.37
N LEU A 76 -1.74 -26.96 -15.27
CA LEU A 76 -1.63 -25.74 -16.06
C LEU A 76 -1.64 -26.09 -17.55
N PRO A 77 -2.36 -25.32 -18.39
CA PRO A 77 -2.38 -25.55 -19.82
C PRO A 77 -1.06 -25.12 -20.49
N ALA A 78 -0.81 -25.65 -21.69
CA ALA A 78 0.26 -25.19 -22.57
C ALA A 78 0.17 -23.67 -22.83
N SER A 79 1.28 -22.95 -22.61
CA SER A 79 1.39 -21.52 -22.90
C SER A 79 2.84 -21.13 -23.29
N PRO A 80 3.33 -21.51 -24.49
CA PRO A 80 4.73 -21.33 -24.87
C PRO A 80 5.10 -19.89 -25.23
N ALA A 81 4.11 -19.05 -25.54
CA ALA A 81 4.30 -17.66 -25.97
C ALA A 81 4.14 -16.63 -24.84
N ARG A 82 3.59 -17.03 -23.68
CA ARG A 82 3.31 -16.14 -22.55
C ARG A 82 3.33 -16.92 -21.24
N ALA A 83 4.08 -16.46 -20.25
CA ALA A 83 4.07 -17.11 -18.94
C ALA A 83 2.73 -16.92 -18.22
N LEU A 84 2.20 -18.01 -17.65
CA LEU A 84 1.11 -18.02 -16.69
C LEU A 84 1.62 -17.54 -15.33
N SER A 85 0.86 -16.68 -14.65
CA SER A 85 1.24 -16.14 -13.35
C SER A 85 0.44 -16.79 -12.23
N LEU A 86 1.13 -17.29 -11.21
CA LEU A 86 0.55 -18.06 -10.12
C LEU A 86 1.04 -17.52 -8.79
N ASP A 87 0.13 -17.08 -7.92
CA ASP A 87 0.47 -16.81 -6.52
C ASP A 87 0.60 -18.14 -5.79
N ILE A 88 1.82 -18.49 -5.38
CA ILE A 88 2.11 -19.71 -4.62
C ILE A 88 2.49 -19.42 -3.16
N THR A 89 2.30 -18.19 -2.69
CA THR A 89 2.70 -17.71 -1.34
C THR A 89 2.32 -18.70 -0.25
N ARG A 90 1.09 -19.22 -0.31
CA ARG A 90 0.50 -20.10 0.72
C ARG A 90 0.91 -21.56 0.61
N ARG A 91 1.44 -21.95 -0.54
CA ARG A 91 1.98 -23.30 -0.75
C ARG A 91 3.43 -23.39 -0.29
N LEU A 92 4.05 -22.26 0.03
CA LEU A 92 5.38 -22.18 0.60
C LEU A 92 5.28 -22.09 2.13
N HIS A 93 6.21 -22.74 2.82
CA HIS A 93 6.34 -22.66 4.27
C HIS A 93 7.76 -22.22 4.65
N SER A 94 7.94 -21.81 5.91
CA SER A 94 9.27 -21.55 6.43
C SER A 94 10.11 -22.84 6.36
N GLY A 95 11.35 -22.71 5.91
CA GLY A 95 12.26 -23.83 5.67
C GLY A 95 12.28 -24.32 4.22
N LYS A 96 12.56 -25.62 4.04
CA LYS A 96 12.77 -26.22 2.72
C LYS A 96 11.47 -26.43 1.95
N ASN A 97 11.40 -25.87 0.75
CA ASN A 97 10.29 -26.01 -0.20
C ASN A 97 10.75 -26.75 -1.46
N ILE A 98 9.83 -27.39 -2.18
CA ILE A 98 10.06 -28.03 -3.49
C ILE A 98 9.00 -27.60 -4.51
N VAL A 99 9.45 -27.26 -5.71
CA VAL A 99 8.60 -26.97 -6.88
C VAL A 99 8.97 -27.94 -8.00
N SER A 100 7.97 -28.48 -8.69
CA SER A 100 8.17 -29.43 -9.79
C SER A 100 7.15 -29.27 -10.90
N PHE A 101 7.55 -29.59 -12.12
CA PHE A 101 6.72 -29.62 -13.32
C PHE A 101 6.77 -31.03 -13.92
N ARG A 102 5.63 -31.56 -14.35
CA ARG A 102 5.52 -32.84 -15.07
C ARG A 102 4.57 -32.69 -16.24
N SER A 103 4.90 -33.20 -17.43
CA SER A 103 3.93 -33.24 -18.53
C SER A 103 2.71 -34.06 -18.15
N ALA A 104 1.52 -33.55 -18.46
CA ALA A 104 0.26 -34.23 -18.14
C ALA A 104 0.12 -35.60 -18.83
N ASP A 105 0.81 -35.81 -19.96
CA ASP A 105 0.76 -37.02 -20.77
C ASP A 105 2.05 -37.87 -20.73
N GLY A 106 2.99 -37.52 -19.84
CA GLY A 106 4.23 -38.27 -19.61
C GLY A 106 5.29 -38.17 -20.73
N ARG A 107 5.08 -37.34 -21.75
CA ARG A 107 6.07 -37.08 -22.81
C ARG A 107 7.04 -35.96 -22.42
N PRO A 108 8.19 -35.79 -23.09
CA PRO A 108 9.07 -34.66 -22.84
C PRO A 108 8.33 -33.32 -22.92
N ILE A 109 8.66 -32.40 -22.02
CA ILE A 109 8.08 -31.06 -21.92
C ILE A 109 9.18 -30.02 -22.16
N ARG A 110 8.84 -28.92 -22.83
CA ARG A 110 9.63 -27.69 -22.84
C ARG A 110 8.99 -26.67 -21.89
N VAL A 111 9.66 -26.32 -20.79
CA VAL A 111 9.14 -25.44 -19.72
C VAL A 111 10.18 -24.41 -19.27
N ALA A 112 9.76 -23.17 -19.07
CA ALA A 112 10.54 -22.12 -18.42
C ALA A 112 9.71 -21.53 -17.27
N ALA A 113 10.34 -21.25 -16.12
CA ALA A 113 9.63 -20.72 -14.97
C ALA A 113 10.47 -19.71 -14.19
N LEU A 114 9.82 -18.72 -13.58
CA LEU A 114 10.46 -17.73 -12.72
C LEU A 114 9.60 -17.50 -11.48
N LEU A 115 10.11 -17.91 -10.33
CA LEU A 115 9.49 -17.67 -9.03
C LEU A 115 10.09 -16.39 -8.42
N GLU A 116 9.27 -15.36 -8.27
CA GLU A 116 9.57 -14.18 -7.45
C GLU A 116 9.14 -14.46 -6.01
N LEU A 117 10.06 -14.32 -5.07
CA LEU A 117 9.85 -14.38 -3.62
C LEU A 117 10.01 -12.95 -3.08
N ASN A 118 8.99 -12.47 -2.36
CA ASN A 118 8.86 -11.13 -1.78
C ASN A 118 8.67 -9.98 -2.77
N GLY A 119 7.43 -9.53 -2.92
CA GLY A 119 7.04 -8.30 -3.60
C GLY A 119 7.32 -7.00 -2.82
N ASP A 120 8.40 -6.94 -2.02
CA ASP A 120 8.83 -5.73 -1.31
C ASP A 120 9.95 -5.01 -2.08
N LEU A 121 9.84 -3.69 -2.17
CA LEU A 121 10.59 -2.72 -2.98
C LEU A 121 12.09 -2.57 -2.62
N LYS A 122 12.70 -3.50 -1.88
CA LYS A 122 14.14 -3.42 -1.56
C LYS A 122 15.05 -4.54 -2.07
N ALA A 123 14.56 -5.76 -2.17
CA ALA A 123 15.32 -6.86 -2.76
C ALA A 123 14.36 -8.00 -3.14
N LYS A 124 14.08 -8.12 -4.44
CA LYS A 124 13.32 -9.24 -4.97
C LYS A 124 14.25 -10.46 -5.04
N ARG A 125 13.82 -11.60 -4.50
CA ARG A 125 14.58 -12.86 -4.61
C ARG A 125 13.93 -13.73 -5.65
N TRP A 126 14.67 -14.17 -6.65
CA TRP A 126 14.12 -14.98 -7.73
C TRP A 126 14.70 -16.38 -7.79
N ILE A 127 13.87 -17.31 -8.24
CA ILE A 127 14.27 -18.67 -8.60
C ILE A 127 13.79 -18.93 -10.02
N ALA A 128 14.71 -18.86 -10.96
CA ALA A 128 14.46 -19.19 -12.35
C ALA A 128 14.65 -20.69 -12.61
N THR A 129 14.05 -21.20 -13.69
CA THR A 129 14.50 -22.43 -14.33
C THR A 129 15.91 -22.24 -14.84
N ASP A 130 16.80 -23.11 -14.39
CA ASP A 130 18.22 -23.11 -14.74
C ASP A 130 18.77 -24.56 -14.58
N GLN A 131 20.09 -24.73 -14.61
CA GLN A 131 20.77 -26.02 -14.46
C GLN A 131 20.58 -26.72 -13.11
N ASN A 132 20.06 -26.03 -12.08
CA ASN A 132 19.83 -26.62 -10.76
C ASN A 132 18.51 -27.39 -10.70
N TRP A 133 17.66 -27.27 -11.72
CA TRP A 133 16.45 -28.06 -11.88
C TRP A 133 16.79 -29.47 -12.32
N THR A 134 16.56 -30.43 -11.43
CA THR A 134 16.88 -31.83 -11.68
C THR A 134 15.90 -32.44 -12.68
N SER A 135 16.45 -32.93 -13.80
CA SER A 135 15.78 -33.74 -14.81
C SER A 135 16.32 -35.17 -14.77
N ALA A 136 15.53 -36.15 -15.22
CA ALA A 136 16.14 -37.32 -15.85
C ALA A 136 16.73 -36.85 -17.20
N PRO A 137 17.92 -37.33 -17.61
CA PRO A 137 18.96 -36.55 -18.29
C PRO A 137 18.49 -35.89 -19.60
N ALA A 138 18.81 -34.59 -19.79
CA ALA A 138 18.50 -33.87 -21.02
C ALA A 138 19.55 -32.83 -21.43
N THR A 139 19.60 -32.58 -22.75
CA THR A 139 20.48 -31.66 -23.49
C THR A 139 19.93 -30.23 -23.55
N ARG A 140 20.81 -29.23 -23.41
CA ARG A 140 20.53 -27.78 -23.41
C ARG A 140 20.42 -27.19 -24.82
N ARG A 141 19.58 -26.17 -24.98
CA ARG A 141 19.59 -25.23 -26.12
C ARG A 141 19.53 -23.80 -25.61
N ALA A 142 20.43 -22.93 -26.06
CA ALA A 142 20.41 -21.50 -25.76
C ALA A 142 19.79 -20.73 -26.94
N ALA A 143 18.69 -19.98 -26.71
CA ALA A 143 18.26 -18.82 -27.51
C ALA A 143 16.90 -18.25 -27.03
N ALA A 144 16.81 -16.90 -27.08
CA ALA A 144 15.66 -16.00 -26.86
C ALA A 144 15.11 -15.86 -25.42
N GLU A 145 14.78 -14.63 -25.01
CA GLU A 145 14.05 -14.34 -23.77
C GLU A 145 12.80 -15.22 -23.71
N ALA A 146 12.68 -16.05 -22.67
CA ALA A 146 11.59 -17.01 -22.58
C ALA A 146 10.20 -16.35 -22.57
N PHE A 147 10.14 -15.13 -22.02
CA PHE A 147 8.98 -14.22 -22.04
C PHE A 147 9.42 -12.79 -21.68
N ASP A 148 8.67 -11.77 -22.16
CA ASP A 148 8.98 -10.35 -21.95
C ASP A 148 8.85 -9.94 -20.46
N LEU A 149 9.98 -9.69 -19.81
CA LEU A 149 10.05 -9.30 -18.41
C LEU A 149 9.48 -7.87 -18.18
N LYS A 150 9.58 -6.94 -19.14
CA LYS A 150 9.07 -5.55 -18.98
C LYS A 150 7.55 -5.51 -18.84
N LYS A 151 6.84 -6.44 -19.50
CA LYS A 151 5.40 -6.65 -19.34
C LYS A 151 5.04 -7.46 -18.09
N SER A 152 6.02 -7.90 -17.31
CA SER A 152 5.84 -8.86 -16.21
C SER A 152 6.07 -8.28 -14.81
N PHE A 153 6.86 -7.20 -14.62
CA PHE A 153 7.29 -6.77 -13.25
C PHE A 153 6.55 -5.65 -12.53
N ASP A 154 5.97 -4.64 -13.19
CA ASP A 154 5.22 -3.58 -12.47
C ASP A 154 3.70 -3.82 -12.53
N ALA A 155 3.19 -4.69 -11.66
CA ALA A 155 1.76 -4.97 -11.62
C ALA A 155 0.94 -3.79 -11.07
N TYR A 156 1.47 -2.99 -10.12
CA TYR A 156 0.74 -1.90 -9.47
C TYR A 156 0.34 -0.76 -10.43
N ASN A 157 1.19 -0.49 -11.44
CA ASN A 157 0.88 0.50 -12.48
C ASN A 157 0.37 -0.14 -13.78
N SER A 158 -0.02 -1.41 -13.75
CA SER A 158 -0.47 -2.13 -14.94
C SER A 158 -1.67 -1.46 -15.63
N TRP A 159 -2.52 -0.75 -14.88
CA TRP A 159 -3.63 0.05 -15.38
C TRP A 159 -3.24 1.06 -16.47
N GLN A 160 -1.99 1.54 -16.49
CA GLN A 160 -1.54 2.47 -17.53
C GLN A 160 -1.57 1.84 -18.93
N LEU A 161 -1.43 0.51 -19.00
CA LEU A 161 -1.56 -0.25 -20.24
C LEU A 161 -3.00 -0.27 -20.76
N ALA A 162 -4.01 0.10 -19.95
CA ALA A 162 -5.40 0.21 -20.36
C ALA A 162 -5.79 1.64 -20.80
N LYS A 163 -4.83 2.57 -20.90
CA LYS A 163 -5.11 3.91 -21.43
C LYS A 163 -5.58 3.82 -22.88
N ARG A 164 -6.52 4.69 -23.25
CA ARG A 164 -7.00 4.81 -24.63
C ARG A 164 -5.81 5.12 -25.55
N GLY A 165 -5.65 4.36 -26.64
CA GLY A 165 -4.52 4.47 -27.56
C GLY A 165 -3.41 3.43 -27.35
N GLU A 166 -3.29 2.85 -26.15
CA GLU A 166 -2.33 1.76 -25.86
C GLU A 166 -2.89 0.38 -26.25
N GLN A 167 -4.21 0.26 -26.39
CA GLN A 167 -4.91 -0.95 -26.81
C GLN A 167 -5.99 -0.63 -27.84
N SER A 168 -6.24 -1.56 -28.78
CA SER A 168 -7.31 -1.46 -29.77
C SER A 168 -8.69 -1.83 -29.23
N GLY A 169 -8.75 -2.43 -28.05
CA GLY A 169 -9.96 -2.93 -27.38
C GLY A 169 -9.66 -3.21 -25.90
N ALA A 170 -10.69 -3.52 -25.11
CA ALA A 170 -10.48 -3.96 -23.74
C ALA A 170 -9.65 -5.26 -23.70
N THR A 171 -9.07 -5.59 -22.55
CA THR A 171 -8.15 -6.73 -22.41
C THR A 171 -8.77 -8.03 -22.91
N GLU A 172 -8.05 -8.74 -23.76
CA GLU A 172 -8.53 -9.97 -24.41
C GLU A 172 -8.75 -11.10 -23.39
N PRO A 173 -9.94 -11.76 -23.36
CA PRO A 173 -10.24 -12.80 -22.38
C PRO A 173 -9.26 -13.97 -22.36
N SER A 174 -8.68 -14.32 -23.51
CA SER A 174 -7.68 -15.40 -23.62
C SER A 174 -6.38 -15.12 -22.86
N THR A 175 -6.17 -13.86 -22.46
CA THR A 175 -5.01 -13.42 -21.70
C THR A 175 -5.22 -13.44 -20.19
N LEU A 176 -6.44 -13.70 -19.74
CA LEU A 176 -6.80 -13.75 -18.33
C LEU A 176 -6.42 -15.10 -17.74
N THR A 177 -5.94 -15.06 -16.50
CA THR A 177 -5.73 -16.25 -15.69
C THR A 177 -6.98 -16.52 -14.87
N LEU A 178 -7.50 -17.74 -14.97
CA LEU A 178 -8.74 -18.22 -14.34
C LEU A 178 -8.51 -19.60 -13.70
N PRO A 179 -9.26 -19.98 -12.66
CA PRO A 179 -9.25 -21.32 -12.13
C PRO A 179 -9.69 -22.36 -13.19
N PRO A 180 -9.27 -23.63 -13.04
CA PRO A 180 -9.70 -24.70 -13.94
C PRO A 180 -11.22 -24.78 -14.08
N GLY A 181 -11.69 -24.99 -15.32
CA GLY A 181 -13.11 -25.11 -15.65
C GLY A 181 -13.84 -23.78 -15.85
N PHE A 182 -13.23 -22.64 -15.52
CA PHE A 182 -13.79 -21.32 -15.81
C PHE A 182 -13.36 -20.82 -17.20
N GLN A 183 -14.22 -20.05 -17.83
CA GLN A 183 -13.95 -19.33 -19.08
C GLN A 183 -14.40 -17.87 -18.94
N ALA A 184 -13.67 -16.95 -19.55
CA ALA A 184 -14.06 -15.55 -19.67
C ALA A 184 -14.44 -15.21 -21.12
N GLU A 185 -15.39 -14.30 -21.26
CA GLU A 185 -15.85 -13.73 -22.52
C GLU A 185 -15.90 -12.20 -22.39
N LEU A 186 -15.39 -11.49 -23.39
CA LEU A 186 -15.52 -10.05 -23.50
C LEU A 186 -16.82 -9.77 -24.24
N ILE A 187 -17.79 -9.21 -23.53
CA ILE A 187 -19.12 -8.92 -24.06
C ILE A 187 -19.13 -7.59 -24.81
N ARG A 188 -18.41 -6.59 -24.30
CA ARG A 188 -18.32 -5.28 -24.91
C ARG A 188 -17.06 -4.54 -24.46
N SER A 189 -16.43 -3.80 -25.38
CA SER A 189 -15.51 -2.71 -25.05
C SER A 189 -16.22 -1.36 -25.14
N ALA A 190 -15.91 -0.45 -24.22
CA ALA A 190 -16.49 0.89 -24.20
C ALA A 190 -16.08 1.69 -25.44
N ARG A 191 -17.04 2.39 -26.04
CA ARG A 191 -16.79 3.35 -27.11
C ARG A 191 -16.25 4.68 -26.55
N PRO A 192 -15.64 5.54 -27.37
CA PRO A 192 -15.15 6.85 -26.92
C PRO A 192 -16.19 7.69 -26.19
N GLU A 193 -17.43 7.71 -26.69
CA GLU A 193 -18.56 8.45 -26.12
C GLU A 193 -19.13 7.85 -24.82
N GLU A 194 -18.79 6.60 -24.52
CA GLU A 194 -19.28 5.86 -23.35
C GLU A 194 -18.41 6.09 -22.09
N ASP A 195 -17.33 6.88 -22.21
CA ASP A 195 -16.34 7.18 -21.15
C ASP A 195 -15.74 5.90 -20.51
N SER A 196 -15.13 6.01 -19.33
CA SER A 196 -14.75 4.86 -18.50
C SER A 196 -15.89 4.47 -17.56
N TRP A 197 -16.02 3.19 -17.21
CA TRP A 197 -17.08 2.65 -16.35
C TRP A 197 -16.55 2.34 -14.95
N VAL A 198 -17.31 2.77 -13.93
CA VAL A 198 -16.89 2.69 -12.52
C VAL A 198 -17.84 1.91 -11.62
N ALA A 199 -19.09 1.69 -12.03
CA ALA A 199 -20.05 0.86 -11.29
C ALA A 199 -21.03 0.18 -12.24
N MET A 200 -21.60 -0.95 -11.81
CA MET A 200 -22.60 -1.71 -12.55
C MET A 200 -23.70 -2.28 -11.65
N ALA A 201 -24.89 -2.45 -12.20
CA ALA A 201 -25.96 -3.21 -11.55
C ALA A 201 -26.91 -3.84 -12.57
N PHE A 202 -27.35 -5.06 -12.32
CA PHE A 202 -28.43 -5.67 -13.09
C PHE A 202 -29.79 -5.11 -12.67
N ASP A 203 -30.63 -4.81 -13.64
CA ASP A 203 -32.05 -4.52 -13.41
C ASP A 203 -32.89 -5.82 -13.37
N PRO A 204 -34.14 -5.78 -12.88
CA PRO A 204 -35.00 -6.95 -12.81
C PRO A 204 -35.31 -7.61 -14.16
N ALA A 205 -35.10 -6.91 -15.28
CA ALA A 205 -35.30 -7.43 -16.64
C ALA A 205 -34.03 -8.08 -17.22
N GLY A 206 -32.93 -8.13 -16.46
CA GLY A 206 -31.64 -8.70 -16.84
C GLY A 206 -30.77 -7.79 -17.70
N ARG A 207 -31.08 -6.49 -17.77
CA ARG A 207 -30.24 -5.48 -18.42
C ARG A 207 -29.23 -4.92 -17.42
N ILE A 208 -28.14 -4.35 -17.91
CA ILE A 208 -27.04 -3.85 -17.07
C ILE A 208 -27.05 -2.34 -17.09
N THR A 209 -27.14 -1.70 -15.93
CA THR A 209 -26.87 -0.28 -15.78
C THR A 209 -25.38 -0.09 -15.51
N LEU A 210 -24.73 0.82 -16.24
CA LEU A 210 -23.32 1.15 -16.10
C LEU A 210 -23.17 2.62 -15.74
N ALA A 211 -22.42 2.93 -14.69
CA ALA A 211 -22.07 4.30 -14.35
C ALA A 211 -20.81 4.73 -15.09
N ARG A 212 -20.88 5.87 -15.78
CA ARG A 212 -19.73 6.53 -16.38
C ARG A 212 -18.95 7.26 -15.29
N GLU A 213 -17.62 7.23 -15.37
CA GLU A 213 -16.71 7.85 -14.41
C GLU A 213 -17.02 9.34 -14.24
N LYS A 214 -17.20 10.08 -15.33
CA LYS A 214 -17.44 11.53 -15.22
C LYS A 214 -18.90 11.84 -14.99
N ARG A 215 -19.79 11.33 -15.85
CA ARG A 215 -21.18 11.81 -15.92
C ARG A 215 -22.11 10.74 -16.47
N GLY A 216 -23.18 10.51 -15.72
CA GLY A 216 -24.40 9.85 -16.16
C GLY A 216 -24.33 8.33 -16.23
N LEU A 217 -25.48 7.74 -16.56
CA LEU A 217 -25.72 6.30 -16.54
C LEU A 217 -26.09 5.78 -17.93
N LEU A 218 -25.57 4.61 -18.26
CA LEU A 218 -25.91 3.86 -19.46
C LEU A 218 -26.74 2.63 -19.08
N ARG A 219 -27.56 2.13 -20.00
CA ARG A 219 -28.19 0.81 -19.91
C ARG A 219 -27.84 -0.02 -21.14
N PHE A 220 -27.35 -1.22 -20.88
CA PHE A 220 -27.01 -2.22 -21.89
C PHE A 220 -27.95 -3.42 -21.79
N ASP A 221 -28.58 -3.83 -22.90
CA ASP A 221 -29.29 -5.10 -22.96
C ASP A 221 -28.39 -6.16 -23.61
N PRO A 222 -27.92 -7.17 -22.85
CA PRO A 222 -27.01 -8.20 -23.38
C PRO A 222 -27.66 -9.10 -24.43
N ARG A 223 -29.00 -9.12 -24.55
CA ARG A 223 -29.71 -9.95 -25.54
C ARG A 223 -29.76 -9.28 -26.91
N SER A 224 -29.95 -7.95 -26.94
CA SER A 224 -30.03 -7.19 -28.19
C SER A 224 -28.72 -6.50 -28.57
N GLY A 225 -27.78 -6.35 -27.62
CA GLY A 225 -26.54 -5.60 -27.80
C GLY A 225 -26.72 -4.08 -27.81
N VAL A 226 -27.93 -3.59 -27.53
CA VAL A 226 -28.25 -2.15 -27.54
C VAL A 226 -27.75 -1.48 -26.26
N MET A 227 -27.13 -0.32 -26.43
CA MET A 227 -26.73 0.59 -25.34
C MET A 227 -27.53 1.89 -25.46
N GLU A 228 -28.13 2.34 -24.36
CA GLU A 228 -28.86 3.61 -24.27
C GLU A 228 -28.33 4.46 -23.11
N VAL A 229 -28.42 5.79 -23.23
CA VAL A 229 -28.18 6.72 -22.12
C VAL A 229 -29.50 6.86 -21.36
N ILE A 230 -29.48 6.54 -20.06
CA ILE A 230 -30.67 6.61 -19.20
C ILE A 230 -30.63 7.77 -18.20
N ASP A 231 -29.44 8.31 -17.95
CA ASP A 231 -29.21 9.55 -17.22
C ASP A 231 -27.96 10.23 -17.76
N ASP A 232 -27.98 11.56 -17.83
CA ASP A 232 -26.82 12.39 -18.22
C ASP A 232 -26.56 13.54 -17.23
N GLY A 233 -27.19 13.48 -16.04
CA GLY A 233 -27.11 14.53 -15.02
C GLY A 233 -26.23 14.20 -13.84
N LEU A 234 -26.22 12.94 -13.38
CA LEU A 234 -25.45 12.54 -12.20
C LEU A 234 -23.96 12.52 -12.48
N LEU A 235 -23.15 12.91 -11.49
CA LEU A 235 -21.70 13.02 -11.63
C LEU A 235 -21.00 11.95 -10.79
N GLU A 236 -20.15 11.17 -11.44
CA GLU A 236 -19.34 10.09 -10.85
C GLU A 236 -20.15 9.17 -9.91
N CYS A 237 -21.07 8.38 -10.47
CA CYS A 237 -21.83 7.40 -9.68
C CYS A 237 -20.95 6.19 -9.37
N ARG A 238 -20.51 6.06 -8.12
CA ARG A 238 -19.68 4.93 -7.68
C ARG A 238 -20.50 3.78 -7.11
N GLY A 239 -21.76 4.01 -6.74
CA GLY A 239 -22.64 2.97 -6.23
C GLY A 239 -23.95 2.88 -7.00
N LEU A 240 -24.35 1.67 -7.41
CA LEU A 240 -25.64 1.39 -8.04
C LEU A 240 -26.32 0.20 -7.36
N LEU A 241 -27.62 0.31 -7.08
CA LEU A 241 -28.42 -0.74 -6.47
C LEU A 241 -29.86 -0.68 -6.93
N TYR A 242 -30.37 -1.75 -7.55
CA TYR A 242 -31.82 -1.91 -7.74
C TYR A 242 -32.44 -2.52 -6.49
N ALA A 243 -33.32 -1.78 -5.83
CA ALA A 243 -34.07 -2.21 -4.64
C ALA A 243 -35.40 -1.45 -4.56
N HIS A 244 -36.37 -1.95 -3.82
CA HIS A 244 -37.67 -1.28 -3.60
C HIS A 244 -38.36 -0.79 -4.89
N GLY A 245 -38.20 -1.53 -6.00
CA GLY A 245 -38.79 -1.19 -7.30
C GLY A 245 -38.12 -0.02 -8.05
N ARG A 246 -36.96 0.47 -7.61
CA ARG A 246 -36.27 1.63 -8.18
C ARG A 246 -34.75 1.44 -8.21
N LEU A 247 -34.05 2.32 -8.93
CA LEU A 247 -32.59 2.37 -8.91
C LEU A 247 -32.14 3.38 -7.86
N TYR A 248 -31.26 2.97 -6.96
CA TYR A 248 -30.51 3.86 -6.09
C TYR A 248 -29.12 4.11 -6.68
N ALA A 249 -28.71 5.37 -6.72
CA ALA A 249 -27.42 5.79 -7.25
C ALA A 249 -26.69 6.66 -6.22
N GLN A 250 -25.53 6.21 -5.78
CA GLN A 250 -24.64 6.96 -4.88
C GLN A 250 -23.66 7.75 -5.74
N ALA A 251 -24.00 9.02 -5.97
CA ALA A 251 -23.33 9.91 -6.91
C ALA A 251 -22.29 10.76 -6.17
N ASN A 252 -21.01 10.44 -6.38
CA ASN A 252 -19.92 11.00 -5.60
C ASN A 252 -19.74 12.50 -5.83
N ASN A 253 -19.60 12.91 -7.09
CA ASN A 253 -19.40 14.32 -7.45
C ASN A 253 -20.70 15.12 -7.38
N SER A 254 -21.86 14.46 -7.45
CA SER A 254 -23.15 15.09 -7.09
C SER A 254 -23.37 15.23 -5.58
N LYS A 255 -22.50 14.61 -4.76
CA LYS A 255 -22.50 14.66 -3.29
C LYS A 255 -23.77 14.13 -2.61
N ALA A 256 -24.49 13.21 -3.23
CA ALA A 256 -25.72 12.69 -2.66
C ALA A 256 -26.10 11.27 -3.14
N LEU A 257 -26.94 10.62 -2.33
CA LEU A 257 -27.70 9.44 -2.70
C LEU A 257 -28.98 9.86 -3.44
N PHE A 258 -29.25 9.23 -4.57
CA PHE A 258 -30.43 9.44 -5.39
C PHE A 258 -31.26 8.17 -5.54
N SER A 259 -32.56 8.34 -5.75
CA SER A 259 -33.47 7.33 -6.27
C SER A 259 -33.97 7.69 -7.66
N ILE A 260 -34.14 6.71 -8.54
CA ILE A 260 -34.59 6.88 -9.92
C ILE A 260 -35.67 5.84 -10.23
N GLU A 261 -36.85 6.33 -10.60
CA GLU A 261 -37.98 5.54 -11.12
C GLU A 261 -38.16 5.86 -12.60
N PHE A 262 -37.49 5.09 -13.47
CA PHE A 262 -37.49 5.38 -14.90
C PHE A 262 -38.91 5.41 -15.50
N PRO A 263 -39.23 6.39 -16.36
CA PRO A 263 -38.34 7.38 -16.98
C PRO A 263 -38.19 8.72 -16.20
N SER A 264 -38.59 8.78 -14.93
CA SER A 264 -38.52 10.01 -14.12
C SER A 264 -37.08 10.44 -13.83
N ALA A 265 -36.88 11.74 -13.61
CA ALA A 265 -35.59 12.31 -13.23
C ALA A 265 -35.12 11.81 -11.85
N PRO A 266 -33.79 11.78 -11.58
CA PRO A 266 -33.26 11.42 -10.26
C PRO A 266 -33.79 12.32 -9.14
N ARG A 267 -34.26 11.70 -8.05
CA ARG A 267 -34.68 12.36 -6.81
C ARG A 267 -33.63 12.18 -5.73
N GLU A 268 -33.11 13.26 -5.19
CA GLU A 268 -32.16 13.26 -4.07
C GLU A 268 -32.84 12.74 -2.79
N LEU A 269 -32.16 11.84 -2.07
CA LEU A 269 -32.62 11.27 -0.81
C LEU A 269 -31.78 11.70 0.39
N LEU A 270 -30.46 11.70 0.24
CA LEU A 270 -29.53 11.99 1.32
C LEU A 270 -28.29 12.71 0.79
N ARG A 271 -28.05 13.91 1.28
CA ARG A 271 -26.86 14.72 1.00
C ARG A 271 -25.78 14.50 2.04
N THR A 272 -24.55 14.33 1.58
CA THR A 272 -23.35 14.27 2.43
C THR A 272 -22.31 15.25 1.88
N GLU A 273 -21.77 16.13 2.72
CA GLU A 273 -20.76 17.12 2.30
C GLU A 273 -19.33 16.55 2.39
N GLY A 274 -18.31 17.35 2.05
CA GLY A 274 -16.91 16.94 2.05
C GLY A 274 -16.29 16.78 0.65
N GLY A 275 -15.10 16.20 0.60
CA GLY A 275 -14.33 15.95 -0.62
C GLY A 275 -14.82 14.74 -1.40
N VAL A 276 -14.21 14.51 -2.57
CA VAL A 276 -14.63 13.51 -3.56
C VAL A 276 -13.56 12.46 -3.91
N GLY A 277 -12.33 12.60 -3.41
CA GLY A 277 -11.26 11.62 -3.62
C GLY A 277 -11.64 10.24 -3.05
N HIS A 278 -11.56 10.10 -1.73
CA HIS A 278 -12.19 9.00 -0.99
C HIS A 278 -13.63 9.37 -0.67
N GLY A 279 -14.49 9.09 -1.65
CA GLY A 279 -15.79 9.69 -1.78
C GLY A 279 -16.96 8.83 -1.29
N ARG A 280 -18.15 9.14 -1.81
CA ARG A 280 -19.35 8.31 -1.63
C ARG A 280 -19.22 7.13 -2.56
N ASN A 281 -19.06 5.93 -2.00
CA ASN A 281 -18.74 4.73 -2.77
C ASN A 281 -20.01 3.90 -2.99
N HIS A 282 -19.94 2.58 -2.86
CA HIS A 282 -21.10 1.71 -3.09
C HIS A 282 -22.13 1.70 -1.96
N LEU A 283 -23.29 1.15 -2.31
CA LEU A 283 -24.39 0.83 -1.43
C LEU A 283 -24.91 -0.60 -1.66
N LYS A 284 -25.44 -1.23 -0.61
CA LYS A 284 -26.14 -2.52 -0.69
C LYS A 284 -27.46 -2.50 0.08
N LEU A 285 -28.35 -3.40 -0.29
CA LEU A 285 -29.55 -3.70 0.49
C LEU A 285 -29.18 -4.64 1.64
N GLY A 286 -29.52 -4.26 2.85
CA GLY A 286 -29.33 -5.08 4.04
C GLY A 286 -30.41 -6.15 4.19
N PRO A 287 -30.17 -7.19 5.02
CA PRO A 287 -31.17 -8.21 5.33
C PRO A 287 -32.39 -7.66 6.10
N ASP A 288 -32.26 -6.47 6.67
CA ASP A 288 -33.32 -5.68 7.31
C ASP A 288 -34.19 -4.89 6.31
N GLY A 289 -33.81 -4.87 5.04
CA GLY A 289 -34.49 -4.09 4.00
C GLY A 289 -34.06 -2.62 3.95
N ASP A 290 -33.03 -2.22 4.70
CA ASP A 290 -32.50 -0.86 4.67
C ASP A 290 -31.32 -0.74 3.69
N LEU A 291 -31.00 0.50 3.33
CA LEU A 291 -29.85 0.84 2.50
C LEU A 291 -28.60 1.02 3.38
N TRP A 292 -27.52 0.37 2.98
CA TRP A 292 -26.23 0.46 3.65
C TRP A 292 -25.24 1.14 2.73
N LEU A 293 -24.66 2.25 3.18
CA LEU A 293 -23.82 3.14 2.38
C LEU A 293 -22.38 3.11 2.88
N ALA A 294 -21.42 2.89 1.99
CA ALA A 294 -20.00 3.04 2.27
C ALA A 294 -19.49 4.42 1.86
N ASN A 295 -18.84 5.11 2.79
CA ASN A 295 -18.27 6.43 2.57
C ASN A 295 -16.80 6.46 2.98
N GLY A 296 -15.95 7.03 2.12
CA GLY A 296 -14.55 7.28 2.40
C GLY A 296 -14.32 8.42 3.39
N ASN A 297 -13.08 8.58 3.82
CA ASN A 297 -12.65 9.53 4.83
C ASN A 297 -12.72 10.99 4.40
N ASN A 298 -12.94 11.31 3.11
CA ASN A 298 -13.20 12.67 2.69
C ASN A 298 -14.69 13.05 2.76
N VAL A 299 -15.60 12.10 3.06
CA VAL A 299 -17.03 12.36 3.20
C VAL A 299 -17.33 12.77 4.64
N LEU A 300 -18.05 13.87 4.81
CA LEU A 300 -18.54 14.34 6.10
C LEU A 300 -19.83 13.62 6.47
N LEU A 301 -20.05 13.47 7.77
CA LEU A 301 -21.30 12.96 8.31
C LEU A 301 -22.49 13.85 7.87
N PRO A 302 -23.61 13.26 7.44
CA PRO A 302 -24.82 14.03 7.15
C PRO A 302 -25.39 14.68 8.41
N LYS A 303 -26.20 15.73 8.23
CA LYS A 303 -27.00 16.30 9.31
C LYS A 303 -28.12 15.33 9.72
N GLY A 304 -28.52 15.36 10.98
CA GLY A 304 -29.67 14.58 11.46
C GLY A 304 -29.42 13.08 11.65
N ILE A 305 -28.16 12.68 11.87
CA ILE A 305 -27.84 11.32 12.32
C ILE A 305 -28.56 11.05 13.64
N GLN A 306 -29.12 9.85 13.79
CA GLN A 306 -29.79 9.46 15.02
C GLN A 306 -28.85 9.53 16.22
N GLU A 307 -29.29 10.18 17.29
CA GLU A 307 -28.59 10.23 18.58
C GLU A 307 -28.38 8.85 19.20
N THR A 308 -29.15 7.84 18.76
CA THR A 308 -29.11 6.41 19.08
C THR A 308 -28.24 5.59 18.11
N SER A 309 -27.42 6.22 17.26
CA SER A 309 -26.44 5.55 16.40
C SER A 309 -25.38 4.74 17.14
N PRO A 310 -25.10 3.47 16.80
CA PRO A 310 -24.15 2.64 17.54
C PRO A 310 -22.77 3.27 17.78
N LEU A 311 -22.18 3.94 16.79
CA LEU A 311 -20.91 4.65 16.95
C LEU A 311 -21.16 6.12 17.35
N ARG A 312 -21.69 6.37 18.56
CA ARG A 312 -21.97 7.74 19.05
C ARG A 312 -20.83 8.41 19.83
N HIS A 313 -19.88 7.62 20.33
CA HIS A 313 -18.80 8.10 21.21
C HIS A 313 -17.42 8.09 20.53
N PHE A 314 -17.35 8.21 19.21
CA PHE A 314 -16.06 8.33 18.51
C PHE A 314 -15.35 9.62 18.92
N ALA A 315 -14.03 9.59 18.98
CA ALA A 315 -13.19 10.74 19.29
C ALA A 315 -11.76 10.52 18.74
N PRO A 316 -10.89 11.55 18.77
CA PRO A 316 -9.49 11.39 18.37
C PRO A 316 -8.74 10.33 19.17
N ASP A 317 -8.98 10.22 20.48
CA ASP A 317 -8.41 9.23 21.41
C ASP A 317 -6.88 8.99 21.26
N GLN A 318 -6.16 10.04 20.83
CA GLN A 318 -4.71 10.08 20.75
C GLN A 318 -4.16 10.75 22.02
N VAL A 319 -3.41 10.00 22.83
CA VAL A 319 -2.91 10.48 24.13
C VAL A 319 -1.91 11.64 24.01
N ILE A 320 -1.14 11.67 22.91
CA ILE A 320 -0.25 12.78 22.55
C ILE A 320 -0.61 13.20 21.13
N PRO A 321 -1.35 14.30 20.93
CA PRO A 321 -1.62 14.86 19.61
C PRO A 321 -0.32 15.16 18.86
N ASN A 322 -0.31 14.93 17.54
CA ASN A 322 0.82 15.25 16.68
C ASN A 322 0.43 16.35 15.68
N PRO A 323 0.99 17.58 15.79
CA PRO A 323 0.72 18.66 14.85
C PRO A 323 1.02 18.33 13.39
N TRP A 324 1.90 17.36 13.12
CA TRP A 324 2.19 16.94 11.75
C TRP A 324 0.98 16.33 11.06
N ASP A 325 0.08 15.70 11.82
CA ASP A 325 -1.05 14.96 11.27
C ASP A 325 -1.96 15.88 10.44
N ASP A 326 -2.02 17.18 10.74
CA ASP A 326 -2.79 18.18 9.98
C ASP A 326 -2.12 18.60 8.66
N SER A 327 -0.79 18.45 8.55
CA SER A 327 0.01 18.79 7.37
C SER A 327 0.32 17.58 6.49
N MET A 328 0.07 16.38 7.00
CA MET A 328 0.24 15.13 6.27
C MET A 328 -0.88 14.93 5.25
N PHE A 329 -0.68 13.96 4.35
CA PHE A 329 -1.73 13.54 3.41
C PHE A 329 -3.01 13.19 4.18
N ASP A 330 -4.16 13.62 3.67
CA ASP A 330 -5.47 13.53 4.35
C ASP A 330 -5.59 14.35 5.66
N GLY A 331 -4.76 15.37 5.89
CA GLY A 331 -4.74 16.18 7.12
C GLY A 331 -6.05 16.92 7.44
N ASN A 332 -6.94 17.11 6.47
CA ASN A 332 -8.25 17.75 6.65
C ASN A 332 -9.40 16.78 7.02
N VAL A 333 -9.13 15.47 7.13
CA VAL A 333 -10.17 14.44 7.40
C VAL A 333 -10.83 14.58 8.76
N GLU A 334 -12.14 14.77 8.80
CA GLU A 334 -12.91 14.80 10.06
C GLU A 334 -13.18 13.41 10.64
N LEU A 335 -13.46 13.34 11.94
CA LEU A 335 -13.82 12.09 12.62
C LEU A 335 -15.35 11.91 12.68
N PRO A 336 -15.86 10.68 12.56
CA PRO A 336 -15.10 9.46 12.29
C PRO A 336 -14.66 9.45 10.82
N ALA A 337 -13.36 9.25 10.60
CA ALA A 337 -12.84 9.03 9.26
C ALA A 337 -13.46 7.75 8.70
N GLY A 338 -13.91 7.78 7.45
CA GLY A 338 -14.46 6.66 6.68
C GLY A 338 -15.54 5.88 7.44
N HIS A 339 -16.78 5.93 6.97
CA HIS A 339 -17.91 5.50 7.79
C HIS A 339 -18.96 4.75 7.00
N ILE A 340 -19.66 3.86 7.70
CA ILE A 340 -20.78 3.09 7.17
C ILE A 340 -22.07 3.67 7.75
N LEU A 341 -22.97 4.08 6.87
CA LEU A 341 -24.30 4.54 7.23
C LEU A 341 -25.34 3.47 6.92
N ARG A 342 -26.34 3.36 7.78
CA ARG A 342 -27.59 2.64 7.48
C ARG A 342 -28.71 3.67 7.35
N THR A 343 -29.55 3.55 6.33
CA THR A 343 -30.69 4.45 6.13
C THR A 343 -31.89 3.75 5.50
N GLY A 344 -33.10 4.22 5.79
CA GLY A 344 -34.32 3.71 5.18
C GLY A 344 -34.38 3.97 3.67
N SER A 345 -35.37 3.36 2.99
CA SER A 345 -35.55 3.45 1.53
C SER A 345 -35.80 4.86 0.99
N GLU A 346 -36.16 5.82 1.86
CA GLU A 346 -36.38 7.25 1.55
C GLU A 346 -35.23 8.16 2.05
N GLY A 347 -34.09 7.59 2.46
CA GLY A 347 -32.93 8.37 2.95
C GLY A 347 -33.03 8.81 4.41
N SER A 348 -34.05 8.35 5.14
CA SER A 348 -34.24 8.61 6.57
C SER A 348 -34.95 7.42 7.24
N PRO A 349 -34.67 7.13 8.53
CA PRO A 349 -33.66 7.77 9.38
C PRO A 349 -32.24 7.36 9.00
N VAL A 350 -31.24 8.15 9.38
CA VAL A 350 -29.81 7.84 9.14
C VAL A 350 -29.13 7.44 10.43
N GLU A 351 -28.47 6.28 10.42
CA GLU A 351 -27.71 5.74 11.53
C GLU A 351 -26.22 5.63 11.18
N LEU A 352 -25.35 6.12 12.06
CA LEU A 352 -23.92 5.88 11.99
C LEU A 352 -23.59 4.52 12.62
N PHE A 353 -23.39 3.51 11.76
CA PHE A 353 -23.24 2.13 12.20
C PHE A 353 -21.82 1.80 12.68
N ALA A 354 -20.81 2.21 11.89
CA ALA A 354 -19.39 1.97 12.14
C ALA A 354 -18.52 3.03 11.45
N GLY A 355 -17.25 3.14 11.82
CA GLY A 355 -16.32 4.11 11.27
C GLY A 355 -14.87 3.80 11.59
N GLY A 356 -13.98 4.80 11.47
CA GLY A 356 -12.54 4.59 11.62
C GLY A 356 -11.94 3.82 10.44
N LEU A 357 -12.50 4.00 9.25
CA LEU A 357 -12.04 3.41 7.99
C LEU A 357 -11.31 4.48 7.16
N ARG A 358 -10.54 4.10 6.15
CA ARG A 358 -9.99 5.07 5.19
C ARG A 358 -10.93 5.27 4.02
N ASN A 359 -11.13 4.23 3.24
CA ASN A 359 -11.88 4.28 1.99
C ASN A 359 -12.50 2.90 1.72
N PRO A 360 -13.55 2.53 2.47
CA PRO A 360 -14.31 1.32 2.18
C PRO A 360 -15.04 1.50 0.84
N LEU A 361 -14.63 0.81 -0.23
CA LEU A 361 -15.25 1.06 -1.54
C LEU A 361 -16.59 0.34 -1.73
N ASP A 362 -16.79 -0.83 -1.13
CA ASP A 362 -18.05 -1.57 -1.25
C ASP A 362 -18.34 -2.45 -0.03
N LEU A 363 -19.58 -2.91 0.06
CA LEU A 363 -20.16 -3.67 1.15
C LEU A 363 -20.66 -5.02 0.65
N ALA A 364 -20.65 -6.05 1.50
CA ALA A 364 -21.31 -7.30 1.18
C ALA A 364 -21.85 -7.99 2.43
N PHE A 365 -23.07 -8.50 2.33
CA PHE A 365 -23.67 -9.33 3.38
C PHE A 365 -23.47 -10.81 3.06
N ASN A 366 -23.02 -11.59 4.04
CA ASN A 366 -23.02 -13.04 3.90
C ASN A 366 -24.41 -13.64 4.18
N ARG A 367 -24.56 -14.96 4.04
CA ARG A 367 -25.84 -15.66 4.31
C ARG A 367 -26.34 -15.54 5.74
N HIS A 368 -25.44 -15.30 6.69
CA HIS A 368 -25.83 -15.06 8.07
C HIS A 368 -26.33 -13.62 8.27
N GLY A 369 -26.11 -12.70 7.34
CA GLY A 369 -26.40 -11.27 7.50
C GLY A 369 -25.26 -10.47 8.15
N ASP A 370 -24.04 -11.02 8.18
CA ASP A 370 -22.85 -10.28 8.61
C ASP A 370 -22.30 -9.43 7.47
N LEU A 371 -21.89 -8.20 7.81
CA LEU A 371 -21.45 -7.19 6.87
C LEU A 371 -19.93 -7.19 6.71
N PHE A 372 -19.45 -7.13 5.47
CA PHE A 372 -18.03 -7.04 5.16
C PHE A 372 -17.73 -5.79 4.34
N THR A 373 -16.49 -5.32 4.41
CA THR A 373 -15.93 -4.27 3.54
C THR A 373 -14.49 -4.60 3.18
N PHE A 374 -13.97 -3.94 2.13
CA PHE A 374 -12.56 -3.92 1.77
C PHE A 374 -12.04 -2.48 1.83
N ASP A 375 -11.25 -2.18 2.86
CA ASP A 375 -10.78 -0.83 3.22
C ASP A 375 -9.36 -0.59 2.73
N ALA A 376 -9.11 0.56 2.10
CA ALA A 376 -7.83 0.90 1.49
C ALA A 376 -6.73 1.22 2.53
N ASP A 377 -5.49 0.89 2.19
CA ASP A 377 -4.29 1.24 2.97
C ASP A 377 -3.94 2.74 2.91
N MET A 378 -2.80 3.12 3.46
CA MET A 378 -2.12 4.37 3.10
C MET A 378 -0.70 4.05 2.69
N GLU A 379 -0.51 3.80 1.40
CA GLU A 379 0.72 3.32 0.80
C GLU A 379 1.93 4.25 1.09
N ARG A 380 1.68 5.54 1.34
CA ARG A 380 2.72 6.53 1.70
C ARG A 380 3.30 6.33 3.09
N ASP A 381 2.62 5.61 3.96
CA ASP A 381 3.01 5.37 5.36
C ASP A 381 3.85 4.09 5.54
N VAL A 382 4.02 3.28 4.49
CA VAL A 382 4.83 2.05 4.53
C VAL A 382 6.19 2.32 5.16
N GLY A 383 6.59 1.45 6.10
CA GLY A 383 7.81 1.58 6.90
C GLY A 383 7.62 2.28 8.25
N GLY A 384 6.55 3.07 8.41
CA GLY A 384 6.18 3.70 9.68
C GLY A 384 5.37 2.77 10.58
N PHE A 385 5.51 2.93 11.91
CA PHE A 385 4.75 2.14 12.90
C PHE A 385 3.23 2.40 12.87
N TRP A 386 2.80 3.42 12.14
CA TRP A 386 1.39 3.76 11.93
C TRP A 386 0.82 3.20 10.62
N TYR A 387 1.60 2.50 9.79
CA TYR A 387 1.06 1.92 8.55
C TYR A 387 -0.09 0.95 8.82
N MET A 388 -1.18 1.09 8.06
CA MET A 388 -2.29 0.15 8.03
C MET A 388 -2.42 -0.39 6.61
N PRO A 389 -2.38 -1.73 6.40
CA PRO A 389 -2.52 -2.33 5.08
C PRO A 389 -3.96 -2.23 4.57
N THR A 390 -4.20 -2.72 3.36
CA THR A 390 -5.54 -2.87 2.79
C THR A 390 -6.17 -4.12 3.39
N ARG A 391 -7.38 -4.02 3.93
CA ARG A 391 -7.96 -5.03 4.85
C ARG A 391 -9.36 -5.43 4.45
N VAL A 392 -9.64 -6.72 4.52
CA VAL A 392 -11.02 -7.23 4.57
C VAL A 392 -11.47 -7.18 6.02
N LEU A 393 -12.59 -6.52 6.28
CA LEU A 393 -13.11 -6.28 7.62
C LEU A 393 -14.52 -6.86 7.75
N HIS A 394 -14.79 -7.54 8.87
CA HIS A 394 -16.15 -7.83 9.31
C HIS A 394 -16.66 -6.63 10.12
N VAL A 395 -17.56 -5.86 9.51
CA VAL A 395 -18.10 -4.61 10.05
C VAL A 395 -19.20 -4.93 11.05
N VAL A 396 -18.94 -4.67 12.33
CA VAL A 396 -19.90 -4.90 13.42
C VAL A 396 -20.40 -3.59 14.02
N SER A 397 -21.53 -3.66 14.72
CA SER A 397 -22.20 -2.48 15.25
C SER A 397 -21.32 -1.71 16.24
N GLY A 398 -21.19 -0.40 16.05
CA GLY A 398 -20.41 0.49 16.90
C GLY A 398 -18.89 0.35 16.76
N ALA A 399 -18.40 -0.35 15.73
CA ALA A 399 -16.98 -0.54 15.52
C ALA A 399 -16.26 0.76 15.08
N ASP A 400 -15.05 0.95 15.60
CA ASP A 400 -14.07 1.92 15.15
C ASP A 400 -12.81 1.16 14.70
N PHE A 401 -12.53 1.18 13.40
CA PHE A 401 -11.42 0.41 12.80
C PHE A 401 -10.06 1.10 12.88
N GLY A 402 -9.99 2.22 13.63
CA GLY A 402 -8.75 2.82 14.09
C GLY A 402 -8.05 3.75 13.09
N TRP A 403 -8.58 3.93 11.87
CA TRP A 403 -7.99 4.89 10.95
C TRP A 403 -8.11 6.30 11.52
N ARG A 404 -6.98 7.03 11.51
CA ARG A 404 -6.85 8.45 11.85
C ARG A 404 -5.83 9.09 10.92
N ARG A 405 -5.82 10.43 10.90
CA ARG A 405 -4.85 11.22 10.16
C ARG A 405 -3.42 10.92 10.63
N GLY A 406 -2.49 10.92 9.67
CA GLY A 406 -1.06 10.77 9.94
C GLY A 406 -0.72 9.63 10.89
N THR A 407 -0.03 9.98 11.97
CA THR A 407 0.55 9.07 12.97
C THR A 407 -0.42 8.62 14.06
N GLY A 408 -1.65 9.16 14.10
CA GLY A 408 -2.64 8.91 15.17
C GLY A 408 -3.41 7.59 15.08
N ARG A 409 -3.06 6.71 14.15
CA ARG A 409 -3.80 5.46 13.87
C ARG A 409 -3.76 4.49 15.04
N PHE A 410 -4.88 3.81 15.29
CA PHE A 410 -4.98 2.84 16.38
C PHE A 410 -4.53 1.45 15.92
N PRO A 411 -3.49 0.87 16.52
CA PRO A 411 -3.08 -0.49 16.20
C PRO A 411 -4.16 -1.51 16.60
N VAL A 412 -4.15 -2.68 15.97
CA VAL A 412 -5.03 -3.81 16.31
C VAL A 412 -4.81 -4.35 17.74
N SER A 413 -3.70 -3.99 18.36
CA SER A 413 -3.40 -4.33 19.76
C SER A 413 -4.26 -3.56 20.77
N HIS A 414 -4.87 -2.44 20.36
CA HIS A 414 -5.83 -1.72 21.19
C HIS A 414 -7.09 -2.55 21.42
N ALA A 415 -7.61 -2.53 22.66
CA ALA A 415 -8.79 -3.31 23.02
C ALA A 415 -10.10 -2.76 22.43
N ASP A 416 -10.11 -1.49 22.01
CA ASP A 416 -11.22 -0.82 21.32
C ASP A 416 -11.17 -0.92 19.78
N THR A 417 -10.19 -1.62 19.21
CA THR A 417 -10.11 -1.92 17.78
C THR A 417 -10.36 -3.41 17.49
N LEU A 418 -10.99 -3.68 16.35
CA LEU A 418 -11.30 -5.04 15.91
C LEU A 418 -10.34 -5.51 14.83
N PRO A 419 -9.93 -6.79 14.85
CA PRO A 419 -9.01 -7.34 13.86
C PRO A 419 -9.65 -7.45 12.47
N SER A 420 -8.82 -7.42 11.45
CA SER A 420 -9.22 -7.78 10.09
C SER A 420 -9.54 -9.26 9.97
N VAL A 421 -10.36 -9.59 8.98
CA VAL A 421 -10.59 -10.96 8.53
C VAL A 421 -9.32 -11.48 7.85
N THR A 422 -8.71 -10.63 7.01
CA THR A 422 -7.40 -10.83 6.41
C THR A 422 -6.86 -9.50 5.91
N ASP A 423 -5.53 -9.36 5.95
CA ASP A 423 -4.81 -8.27 5.30
C ASP A 423 -4.40 -8.71 3.88
N VAL A 424 -4.52 -7.80 2.91
CA VAL A 424 -4.19 -8.06 1.49
C VAL A 424 -2.87 -7.38 1.10
N GLY A 425 -2.37 -6.47 1.93
CA GLY A 425 -1.15 -5.68 1.68
C GLY A 425 -1.45 -4.43 0.86
N LEU A 426 -0.56 -4.08 -0.06
CA LEU A 426 -0.82 -3.01 -1.05
C LEU A 426 -1.89 -3.50 -2.02
N ALA A 427 -2.93 -2.68 -2.21
CA ALA A 427 -4.02 -2.93 -3.15
C ALA A 427 -4.85 -1.66 -3.32
N SER A 428 -5.62 -1.57 -4.41
CA SER A 428 -6.63 -0.51 -4.58
C SER A 428 -8.03 -1.15 -4.63
N PRO A 429 -8.79 -1.15 -3.50
CA PRO A 429 -10.14 -1.69 -3.44
C PRO A 429 -11.08 -1.01 -4.43
N THR A 430 -11.89 -1.80 -5.13
CA THR A 430 -12.96 -1.27 -6.00
C THR A 430 -14.35 -1.81 -5.76
N ALA A 431 -14.50 -3.11 -5.54
CA ALA A 431 -15.81 -3.70 -5.27
C ALA A 431 -15.67 -4.98 -4.46
N ILE A 432 -16.74 -5.37 -3.77
CA ILE A 432 -16.83 -6.67 -3.10
C ILE A 432 -18.23 -7.27 -3.23
N PHE A 433 -18.31 -8.59 -3.36
CA PHE A 433 -19.58 -9.29 -3.41
C PHE A 433 -19.39 -10.79 -3.20
N PHE A 434 -20.45 -11.47 -2.75
CA PHE A 434 -20.46 -12.93 -2.65
C PHE A 434 -20.90 -13.59 -3.96
N GLY A 435 -20.46 -14.83 -4.18
CA GLY A 435 -20.85 -15.65 -5.32
C GLY A 435 -22.29 -16.21 -5.29
N TYR A 436 -23.18 -15.64 -4.49
CA TYR A 436 -24.53 -16.17 -4.30
C TYR A 436 -25.33 -16.13 -5.61
N GLY A 437 -26.02 -17.25 -5.90
CA GLY A 437 -26.78 -17.43 -7.14
C GLY A 437 -25.93 -17.86 -8.34
N ALA A 438 -24.61 -17.95 -8.20
CA ALA A 438 -23.74 -18.36 -9.29
C ALA A 438 -23.83 -19.87 -9.58
N LYS A 439 -23.66 -20.22 -10.85
CA LYS A 439 -23.57 -21.60 -11.35
C LYS A 439 -22.10 -22.01 -11.44
N MET A 440 -21.47 -22.19 -10.28
CA MET A 440 -20.05 -22.53 -10.15
C MET A 440 -19.84 -23.40 -8.89
N PRO A 441 -18.64 -23.97 -8.67
CA PRO A 441 -18.37 -24.80 -7.49
C PRO A 441 -18.71 -24.09 -6.18
N SER A 442 -19.24 -24.85 -5.22
CA SER A 442 -19.78 -24.32 -3.95
C SER A 442 -18.81 -23.44 -3.17
N ARG A 443 -17.51 -23.78 -3.19
CA ARG A 443 -16.44 -22.96 -2.58
C ARG A 443 -16.39 -21.51 -3.10
N TYR A 444 -16.71 -21.29 -4.37
CA TYR A 444 -16.73 -19.95 -4.97
C TYR A 444 -18.07 -19.25 -4.79
N VAL A 445 -19.16 -20.02 -4.62
CA VAL A 445 -20.47 -19.47 -4.27
C VAL A 445 -20.44 -18.82 -2.89
N GLU A 446 -19.76 -19.45 -1.92
CA GLU A 446 -19.62 -18.93 -0.55
C GLU A 446 -18.45 -17.95 -0.36
N ALA A 447 -17.59 -17.78 -1.37
CA ALA A 447 -16.46 -16.86 -1.28
C ALA A 447 -16.90 -15.39 -1.39
N LEU A 448 -16.22 -14.52 -0.63
CA LEU A 448 -16.27 -13.09 -0.82
C LEU A 448 -15.25 -12.68 -1.89
N PHE A 449 -15.72 -12.22 -3.04
CA PHE A 449 -14.86 -11.66 -4.06
C PHE A 449 -14.50 -10.23 -3.73
N ILE A 450 -13.24 -9.86 -3.94
CA ILE A 450 -12.73 -8.50 -3.79
C ILE A 450 -11.97 -8.10 -5.05
N CYS A 451 -12.24 -6.89 -5.55
CA CYS A 451 -11.58 -6.35 -6.74
C CYS A 451 -10.41 -5.45 -6.35
N ASP A 452 -9.25 -5.68 -6.97
CA ASP A 452 -8.01 -4.93 -6.78
C ASP A 452 -7.58 -4.31 -8.11
N TRP A 453 -7.81 -3.01 -8.20
CA TRP A 453 -7.62 -2.22 -9.41
C TRP A 453 -6.16 -2.06 -9.79
N SER A 454 -5.28 -1.80 -8.81
CA SER A 454 -3.87 -1.52 -9.07
C SER A 454 -3.16 -2.72 -9.69
N TYR A 455 -3.37 -3.91 -9.13
CA TYR A 455 -2.72 -5.15 -9.59
C TYR A 455 -3.46 -5.89 -10.69
N GLY A 456 -4.64 -5.41 -11.08
CA GLY A 456 -5.44 -5.98 -12.14
C GLY A 456 -5.96 -7.39 -11.83
N ARG A 457 -6.63 -7.56 -10.69
CA ARG A 457 -7.08 -8.88 -10.22
C ARG A 457 -8.37 -8.83 -9.41
N ILE A 458 -9.07 -9.94 -9.42
CA ILE A 458 -10.18 -10.29 -8.53
C ILE A 458 -9.69 -11.43 -7.66
N LEU A 459 -9.80 -11.28 -6.35
CA LEU A 459 -9.41 -12.28 -5.38
C LEU A 459 -10.67 -12.89 -4.76
N ALA A 460 -10.67 -14.20 -4.52
CA ALA A 460 -11.69 -14.90 -3.74
C ALA A 460 -11.19 -15.05 -2.29
N VAL A 461 -11.98 -14.56 -1.34
CA VAL A 461 -11.72 -14.69 0.10
C VAL A 461 -12.66 -15.75 0.67
N HIS A 462 -12.09 -16.89 1.05
CA HIS A 462 -12.80 -17.97 1.72
C HIS A 462 -12.86 -17.68 3.21
N LEU A 463 -14.07 -17.53 3.75
CA LEU A 463 -14.31 -17.17 5.14
C LEU A 463 -14.41 -18.42 6.01
N GLU A 464 -13.68 -18.41 7.13
CA GLU A 464 -13.76 -19.41 8.17
C GLU A 464 -14.26 -18.77 9.47
N LEU A 465 -15.22 -19.42 10.13
CA LEU A 465 -15.72 -18.97 11.43
C LEU A 465 -14.62 -19.04 12.49
N HIS A 466 -14.42 -17.94 13.20
CA HIS A 466 -13.48 -17.86 14.31
C HIS A 466 -14.09 -17.05 15.45
N GLY A 467 -14.60 -17.76 16.47
CA GLY A 467 -15.37 -17.16 17.56
C GLY A 467 -16.72 -16.63 17.07
N SER A 468 -17.03 -15.37 17.37
CA SER A 468 -18.22 -14.67 16.88
C SER A 468 -18.01 -13.88 15.57
N SER A 469 -16.83 -14.04 14.95
CA SER A 469 -16.38 -13.36 13.73
C SER A 469 -15.69 -14.36 12.77
N TYR A 470 -14.80 -13.89 11.90
CA TYR A 470 -14.23 -14.66 10.79
C TYR A 470 -12.71 -14.48 10.67
N ARG A 471 -12.04 -15.49 10.10
CA ARG A 471 -10.74 -15.40 9.44
C ARG A 471 -10.91 -15.65 7.95
N GLY A 472 -9.97 -15.16 7.14
CA GLY A 472 -10.07 -15.25 5.69
C GLY A 472 -8.84 -15.88 5.04
N THR A 473 -9.08 -16.76 4.08
CA THR A 473 -8.07 -17.25 3.14
C THR A 473 -8.34 -16.71 1.73
N VAL A 474 -7.49 -15.80 1.26
CA VAL A 474 -7.45 -15.21 -0.09
C VAL A 474 -6.80 -16.13 -1.13
N GLU A 475 -7.36 -16.20 -2.33
CA GLU A 475 -6.72 -16.76 -3.53
C GLU A 475 -7.04 -15.90 -4.77
N PRO A 476 -6.18 -15.87 -5.81
CA PRO A 476 -6.54 -15.26 -7.08
C PRO A 476 -7.71 -15.99 -7.76
N PHE A 477 -8.68 -15.24 -8.27
CA PHE A 477 -9.81 -15.77 -9.04
C PHE A 477 -9.78 -15.30 -10.51
N VAL A 478 -9.60 -14.01 -10.75
CA VAL A 478 -9.31 -13.51 -12.11
C VAL A 478 -8.07 -12.65 -12.03
N ALA A 479 -7.12 -12.82 -12.93
CA ALA A 479 -5.99 -11.92 -13.04
C ALA A 479 -5.72 -11.59 -14.51
N GLY A 480 -5.41 -10.34 -14.80
CA GLY A 480 -5.07 -9.90 -16.15
C GLY A 480 -4.13 -8.70 -16.13
N ARG A 481 -3.58 -8.38 -17.29
CA ARG A 481 -2.63 -7.27 -17.41
C ARG A 481 -2.76 -6.59 -18.78
N PRO A 482 -3.31 -5.37 -18.83
CA PRO A 482 -4.03 -4.69 -17.74
C PRO A 482 -5.32 -5.44 -17.37
N LEU A 483 -5.87 -5.22 -16.18
CA LEU A 483 -7.23 -5.64 -15.83
C LEU A 483 -7.73 -4.80 -14.66
N ASN A 484 -7.76 -3.50 -14.84
CA ASN A 484 -8.15 -2.51 -13.83
C ASN A 484 -9.65 -2.62 -13.49
N VAL A 485 -10.01 -3.64 -12.72
CA VAL A 485 -11.39 -4.00 -12.36
C VAL A 485 -11.99 -2.91 -11.48
N THR A 486 -13.16 -2.42 -11.85
CA THR A 486 -13.87 -1.35 -11.14
C THR A 486 -15.10 -1.84 -10.40
N ASP A 487 -15.80 -2.85 -10.91
CA ASP A 487 -16.98 -3.42 -10.25
C ASP A 487 -17.33 -4.81 -10.79
N GLY A 488 -18.18 -5.56 -10.08
CA GLY A 488 -18.72 -6.83 -10.53
C GLY A 488 -19.90 -7.32 -9.69
N CYS A 489 -20.61 -8.32 -10.22
CA CYS A 489 -21.70 -9.00 -9.53
C CYS A 489 -22.03 -10.35 -10.19
N ILE A 490 -22.88 -11.15 -9.55
CA ILE A 490 -23.46 -12.34 -10.18
C ILE A 490 -24.68 -11.91 -11.00
N GLY A 491 -24.69 -12.30 -12.27
CA GLY A 491 -25.78 -12.00 -13.20
C GLY A 491 -26.97 -12.95 -13.05
N PRO A 492 -28.14 -12.60 -13.63
CA PRO A 492 -29.34 -13.43 -13.59
C PRO A 492 -29.18 -14.78 -14.31
N ASP A 493 -28.17 -14.91 -15.19
CA ASP A 493 -27.81 -16.17 -15.82
C ASP A 493 -27.03 -17.12 -14.90
N GLY A 494 -26.63 -16.65 -13.72
CA GLY A 494 -25.76 -17.34 -12.76
C GLY A 494 -24.28 -17.23 -13.12
N SER A 495 -23.89 -16.40 -14.08
CA SER A 495 -22.50 -16.13 -14.41
C SER A 495 -21.94 -15.02 -13.54
N PHE A 496 -20.61 -14.99 -13.38
CA PHE A 496 -19.91 -13.89 -12.75
C PHE A 496 -19.66 -12.79 -13.78
N TRP A 497 -20.06 -11.56 -13.52
CA TRP A 497 -19.88 -10.42 -14.41
C TRP A 497 -19.00 -9.37 -13.75
N PHE A 498 -18.12 -8.73 -14.53
CA PHE A 498 -17.32 -7.62 -14.03
C PHE A 498 -17.01 -6.60 -15.13
N ILE A 499 -16.67 -5.40 -14.70
CA ILE A 499 -16.22 -4.30 -15.55
C ILE A 499 -14.80 -3.86 -15.19
N THR A 500 -14.10 -3.32 -16.18
CA THR A 500 -12.85 -2.58 -15.99
C THR A 500 -13.06 -1.09 -16.27
N GLY A 501 -12.19 -0.23 -15.76
CA GLY A 501 -12.25 1.21 -16.02
C GLY A 501 -11.56 2.09 -14.99
N GLY A 502 -12.05 3.32 -14.84
CA GLY A 502 -11.50 4.36 -13.99
C GLY A 502 -10.28 5.06 -14.60
N ARG A 503 -10.02 6.30 -14.17
CA ARG A 503 -8.95 7.18 -14.64
C ARG A 503 -8.92 7.36 -16.16
N GLY A 504 -10.09 7.37 -16.81
CA GLY A 504 -10.24 7.53 -18.26
C GLY A 504 -9.72 6.34 -19.09
N THR A 505 -9.43 5.20 -18.46
CA THR A 505 -8.99 3.98 -19.16
C THR A 505 -10.12 3.37 -19.98
N LEU A 506 -9.75 2.55 -20.97
CA LEU A 506 -10.72 1.83 -21.80
C LEU A 506 -11.40 0.73 -20.99
N SER A 507 -12.73 0.80 -20.90
CA SER A 507 -13.53 -0.17 -20.16
C SER A 507 -13.91 -1.39 -20.99
N GLY A 508 -14.02 -2.53 -20.33
CA GLY A 508 -14.57 -3.76 -20.87
C GLY A 508 -15.63 -4.33 -19.92
N LEU A 509 -16.63 -5.00 -20.49
CA LEU A 509 -17.65 -5.77 -19.77
C LEU A 509 -17.39 -7.25 -20.04
N TYR A 510 -17.17 -8.01 -18.98
CA TYR A 510 -16.78 -9.41 -19.04
C TYR A 510 -17.81 -10.30 -18.38
N ARG A 511 -17.97 -11.50 -18.95
CA ARG A 511 -18.73 -12.61 -18.38
C ARG A 511 -17.80 -13.79 -18.12
N VAL A 512 -17.82 -14.32 -16.91
CA VAL A 512 -17.08 -15.51 -16.49
C VAL A 512 -18.08 -16.61 -16.14
N SER A 513 -17.93 -17.78 -16.78
CA SER A 513 -18.81 -18.94 -16.60
C SER A 513 -18.01 -20.20 -16.32
N PHE A 514 -18.62 -21.15 -15.62
CA PHE A 514 -18.04 -22.46 -15.33
C PHE A 514 -18.59 -23.52 -16.29
N ARG A 515 -17.70 -24.35 -16.86
CA ARG A 515 -18.05 -25.40 -17.85
C ARG A 515 -18.37 -26.76 -17.22
N GLY A 516 -18.13 -26.95 -15.91
CA GLY A 516 -18.44 -28.19 -15.21
C GLY A 516 -19.85 -28.23 -14.61
N GLU A 517 -20.23 -29.36 -14.03
CA GLU A 517 -21.45 -29.43 -13.23
C GLU A 517 -21.25 -28.69 -11.90
N PRO A 518 -22.12 -27.73 -11.55
CA PRO A 518 -22.06 -27.06 -10.25
C PRO A 518 -22.42 -28.06 -9.15
N ASP A 519 -21.68 -28.03 -8.04
CA ASP A 519 -22.03 -28.80 -6.85
C ASP A 519 -23.41 -28.40 -6.33
N SER A 520 -24.06 -29.30 -5.59
CA SER A 520 -25.25 -28.94 -4.81
C SER A 520 -24.93 -27.76 -3.89
N GLN A 521 -25.70 -26.68 -4.00
CA GLN A 521 -25.51 -25.53 -3.11
C GLN A 521 -25.72 -25.97 -1.65
N PRO A 522 -24.76 -25.70 -0.77
CA PRO A 522 -24.93 -26.02 0.64
C PRO A 522 -26.12 -25.21 1.20
N SER A 523 -26.96 -25.86 2.01
CA SER A 523 -27.95 -25.16 2.81
C SER A 523 -27.24 -24.18 3.74
N SER A 524 -27.80 -22.99 3.95
CA SER A 524 -27.26 -22.05 4.94
C SER A 524 -27.29 -22.70 6.33
N PRO A 525 -26.13 -22.93 6.99
CA PRO A 525 -26.15 -23.46 8.33
C PRO A 525 -26.81 -22.45 9.29
N PRO A 526 -27.39 -22.90 10.41
CA PRO A 526 -27.86 -21.98 11.44
C PRO A 526 -26.68 -21.13 11.96
N ALA A 527 -26.97 -19.89 12.36
CA ALA A 527 -25.94 -19.01 12.90
C ALA A 527 -25.30 -19.64 14.16
N PRO A 528 -23.95 -19.69 14.26
CA PRO A 528 -23.26 -20.23 15.41
C PRO A 528 -23.67 -19.53 16.72
N PRO A 529 -23.67 -20.24 17.87
CA PRO A 529 -24.10 -19.68 19.16
C PRO A 529 -23.41 -18.37 19.55
N LEU A 530 -22.10 -18.23 19.29
CA LEU A 530 -21.36 -17.01 19.60
C LEU A 530 -21.75 -15.81 18.71
N GLN A 531 -22.17 -16.05 17.47
CA GLN A 531 -22.72 -14.99 16.62
C GLN A 531 -24.09 -14.55 17.11
N VAL A 532 -24.95 -15.50 17.50
CA VAL A 532 -26.26 -15.20 18.09
C VAL A 532 -26.09 -14.37 19.37
N LEU A 533 -25.12 -14.74 20.22
CA LEU A 533 -24.77 -13.99 21.42
C LEU A 533 -24.30 -12.57 21.11
N ARG A 534 -23.35 -12.40 20.17
CA ARG A 534 -22.88 -11.08 19.72
C ARG A 534 -24.05 -10.22 19.25
N ARG A 535 -24.91 -10.74 18.37
CA ARG A 535 -26.06 -9.99 17.81
C ARG A 535 -27.07 -9.61 18.87
N ARG A 536 -27.29 -10.45 19.89
CA ARG A 536 -28.14 -10.10 21.03
C ARG A 536 -27.58 -8.89 21.78
N LEU A 537 -26.26 -8.84 22.01
CA LEU A 537 -25.63 -7.66 22.61
C LEU A 537 -25.69 -6.44 21.69
N GLU A 538 -25.44 -6.60 20.39
CA GLU A 538 -25.53 -5.53 19.39
C GLU A 538 -26.94 -4.93 19.28
N SER A 539 -27.98 -5.73 19.54
CA SER A 539 -29.36 -5.23 19.57
C SER A 539 -29.58 -4.16 20.65
N LEU A 540 -28.76 -4.15 21.71
CA LEU A 540 -28.82 -3.17 22.80
C LEU A 540 -28.10 -1.85 22.48
N HIS A 541 -27.34 -1.79 21.37
CA HIS A 541 -26.53 -0.59 21.05
C HIS A 541 -27.37 0.66 20.75
N ARG A 542 -28.66 0.50 20.40
CA ARG A 542 -29.59 1.61 20.13
C ARG A 542 -30.26 2.16 21.39
N GLY A 543 -29.99 1.56 22.55
CA GLY A 543 -30.53 1.95 23.84
C GLY A 543 -30.82 0.73 24.69
N ALA A 544 -29.91 0.37 25.60
CA ALA A 544 -30.16 -0.66 26.59
C ALA A 544 -31.08 -0.13 27.70
N ALA A 545 -31.91 -0.99 28.25
CA ALA A 545 -32.67 -0.68 29.46
C ALA A 545 -31.82 -1.00 30.71
N PRO A 546 -32.07 -0.36 31.86
CA PRO A 546 -31.39 -0.73 33.11
C PRO A 546 -31.53 -2.21 33.49
N SER A 547 -32.61 -2.88 33.05
CA SER A 547 -32.81 -4.33 33.24
C SER A 547 -31.83 -5.21 32.45
N ASP A 548 -31.20 -4.69 31.40
CA ASP A 548 -30.20 -5.41 30.61
C ASP A 548 -28.81 -5.40 31.27
N LEU A 549 -28.59 -4.53 32.25
CA LEU A 549 -27.29 -4.32 32.87
C LEU A 549 -26.66 -5.62 33.42
N PRO A 550 -27.35 -6.49 34.18
CA PRO A 550 -26.75 -7.73 34.67
C PRO A 550 -26.21 -8.61 33.53
N TRP A 551 -26.95 -8.69 32.42
CA TRP A 551 -26.57 -9.45 31.24
C TRP A 551 -25.37 -8.84 30.51
N ILE A 552 -25.33 -7.51 30.38
CA ILE A 552 -24.19 -6.79 29.80
C ILE A 552 -22.93 -7.05 30.63
N LEU A 553 -23.01 -6.88 31.97
CA LEU A 553 -21.90 -7.09 32.90
C LEU A 553 -21.34 -8.51 32.85
N GLU A 554 -22.21 -9.52 32.70
CA GLU A 554 -21.82 -10.92 32.53
C GLU A 554 -20.89 -11.12 31.33
N HIS A 555 -21.10 -10.38 30.24
CA HIS A 555 -20.42 -10.56 28.96
C HIS A 555 -19.23 -9.60 28.72
N LEU A 556 -19.04 -8.57 29.54
CA LEU A 556 -17.85 -7.70 29.47
C LEU A 556 -16.54 -8.50 29.59
N GLY A 557 -16.57 -9.62 30.30
CA GLY A 557 -15.41 -10.47 30.56
C GLY A 557 -15.19 -11.61 29.56
N HIS A 558 -15.93 -11.65 28.46
CA HIS A 558 -15.92 -12.80 27.54
C HIS A 558 -14.54 -12.98 26.86
N SER A 559 -14.16 -14.23 26.53
CA SER A 559 -12.86 -14.53 25.89
C SER A 559 -12.79 -14.04 24.44
N ASP A 560 -13.92 -14.06 23.72
CA ASP A 560 -14.08 -13.49 22.38
C ASP A 560 -14.11 -11.95 22.41
N ARG A 561 -13.22 -11.31 21.64
CA ARG A 561 -13.08 -9.86 21.56
C ARG A 561 -14.30 -9.14 21.00
N PHE A 562 -14.98 -9.72 20.01
CA PHE A 562 -16.16 -9.11 19.39
C PHE A 562 -17.36 -9.12 20.34
N ILE A 563 -17.48 -10.16 21.19
CA ILE A 563 -18.47 -10.18 22.28
C ILE A 563 -18.15 -9.12 23.33
N ARG A 564 -16.87 -8.97 23.74
CA ARG A 564 -16.47 -7.88 24.66
C ARG A 564 -16.78 -6.50 24.09
N HIS A 565 -16.50 -6.29 22.80
CA HIS A 565 -16.84 -5.05 22.09
C HIS A 565 -18.34 -4.76 22.13
N ALA A 566 -19.18 -5.74 21.76
CA ALA A 566 -20.63 -5.57 21.78
C ALA A 566 -21.16 -5.31 23.19
N ALA A 567 -20.68 -6.03 24.21
CA ALA A 567 -21.04 -5.77 25.60
C ALA A 567 -20.63 -4.37 26.06
N ARG A 568 -19.42 -3.90 25.69
CA ARG A 568 -18.96 -2.55 26.02
C ARG A 568 -19.83 -1.48 25.37
N VAL A 569 -20.11 -1.60 24.08
CA VAL A 569 -20.92 -0.60 23.36
C VAL A 569 -22.34 -0.56 23.93
N ALA A 570 -22.92 -1.71 24.31
CA ALA A 570 -24.19 -1.75 25.04
C ALA A 570 -24.11 -1.05 26.41
N LEU A 571 -23.05 -1.30 27.18
CA LEU A 571 -22.81 -0.65 28.49
C LEU A 571 -22.73 0.87 28.36
N GLU A 572 -22.04 1.37 27.32
CA GLU A 572 -21.87 2.80 27.06
C GLU A 572 -23.19 3.54 26.78
N THR A 573 -24.29 2.82 26.51
CA THR A 573 -25.62 3.43 26.37
C THR A 573 -26.32 3.70 27.70
N LEU A 574 -25.85 3.12 28.80
CA LEU A 574 -26.45 3.26 30.13
C LEU A 574 -25.77 4.36 30.94
N PRO A 575 -26.50 5.10 31.79
CA PRO A 575 -25.92 6.04 32.74
C PRO A 575 -24.83 5.40 33.60
N VAL A 576 -23.66 6.05 33.68
CA VAL A 576 -22.45 5.51 34.32
C VAL A 576 -22.66 5.13 35.79
N ASP A 577 -23.48 5.90 36.52
CA ASP A 577 -23.74 5.68 37.95
C ASP A 577 -24.43 4.34 38.24
N LEU A 578 -25.07 3.72 37.24
CA LEU A 578 -25.69 2.40 37.41
C LEU A 578 -24.67 1.26 37.50
N TRP A 579 -23.46 1.44 36.95
CA TRP A 579 -22.54 0.33 36.70
C TRP A 579 -21.09 0.58 37.11
N ARG A 580 -20.72 1.83 37.46
CA ARG A 580 -19.36 2.20 37.90
C ARG A 580 -18.82 1.29 39.01
N ASP A 581 -19.63 1.04 40.04
CA ASP A 581 -19.22 0.23 41.19
C ASP A 581 -19.08 -1.24 40.83
N ALA A 582 -19.94 -1.76 39.95
CA ALA A 582 -19.86 -3.13 39.46
C ALA A 582 -18.57 -3.36 38.66
N VAL A 583 -18.19 -2.42 37.79
CA VAL A 583 -16.92 -2.47 37.05
C VAL A 583 -15.73 -2.37 38.01
N SER A 584 -15.76 -1.45 38.97
CA SER A 584 -14.67 -1.25 39.92
C SER A 584 -14.46 -2.47 40.83
N SER A 585 -15.53 -3.17 41.21
CA SER A 585 -15.49 -4.37 42.05
C SER A 585 -15.30 -5.69 41.28
N ALA A 586 -15.39 -5.69 39.95
CA ALA A 586 -15.32 -6.90 39.13
C ALA A 586 -14.00 -7.69 39.28
N SER A 587 -14.06 -8.93 39.76
CA SER A 587 -12.87 -9.76 40.00
C SER A 587 -12.21 -10.30 38.71
N LYS A 588 -12.97 -10.46 37.64
CA LYS A 588 -12.47 -10.95 36.34
C LYS A 588 -11.72 -9.83 35.60
N PRO A 589 -10.45 -10.03 35.18
CA PRO A 589 -9.66 -8.99 34.53
C PRO A 589 -10.36 -8.37 33.32
N TRP A 590 -10.90 -9.17 32.40
CA TRP A 590 -11.58 -8.63 31.22
C TRP A 590 -12.84 -7.83 31.56
N SER A 591 -13.66 -8.30 32.50
CA SER A 591 -14.85 -7.55 32.93
C SER A 591 -14.47 -6.15 33.44
N ARG A 592 -13.41 -6.08 34.25
CA ARG A 592 -12.92 -4.82 34.81
C ARG A 592 -12.26 -3.94 33.75
N LEU A 593 -11.38 -4.47 32.91
CA LEU A 593 -10.63 -3.70 31.90
C LEU A 593 -11.52 -3.20 30.76
N THR A 594 -12.47 -4.01 30.28
CA THR A 594 -13.44 -3.58 29.28
C THR A 594 -14.40 -2.53 29.85
N GLY A 595 -14.80 -2.65 31.13
CA GLY A 595 -15.55 -1.60 31.83
C GLY A 595 -14.71 -0.33 32.07
N ALA A 596 -13.43 -0.45 32.39
CA ALA A 596 -12.50 0.68 32.55
C ALA A 596 -12.37 1.48 31.24
N LEU A 597 -12.37 0.79 30.09
CA LEU A 597 -12.37 1.41 28.77
C LEU A 597 -13.66 2.22 28.52
N ALA A 598 -14.83 1.72 28.96
CA ALA A 598 -16.08 2.47 28.92
C ALA A 598 -16.05 3.69 29.85
N LEU A 599 -15.51 3.54 31.08
CA LEU A 599 -15.35 4.67 32.02
C LEU A 599 -14.45 5.77 31.45
N ALA A 600 -13.34 5.38 30.80
CA ALA A 600 -12.42 6.31 30.13
C ALA A 600 -13.12 7.14 29.06
N ARG A 601 -14.02 6.51 28.29
CA ARG A 601 -14.74 7.18 27.20
C ARG A 601 -15.82 8.14 27.69
N LEU A 602 -16.45 7.84 28.83
CA LEU A 602 -17.66 8.54 29.29
C LEU A 602 -17.50 9.45 30.50
N SER A 603 -16.56 9.17 31.42
CA SER A 603 -16.64 9.81 32.75
C SER A 603 -15.33 10.26 33.40
N GLY A 604 -14.17 9.71 33.02
CA GLY A 604 -12.91 10.14 33.62
C GLY A 604 -11.80 9.10 33.53
N LEU A 605 -10.68 9.39 34.18
CA LEU A 605 -9.52 8.49 34.24
C LEU A 605 -9.84 7.22 35.07
N PRO A 606 -9.69 6.00 34.53
CA PRO A 606 -10.06 4.76 35.22
C PRO A 606 -8.89 4.10 35.97
N ASP A 607 -8.08 4.88 36.68
CA ASP A 607 -6.86 4.41 37.36
C ASP A 607 -7.14 3.41 38.50
N GLY A 608 -8.19 3.64 39.29
CA GLY A 608 -8.65 2.69 40.33
C GLY A 608 -8.94 1.30 39.76
N PRO A 609 -9.86 1.16 38.79
CA PRO A 609 -10.10 -0.11 38.11
C PRO A 609 -8.84 -0.74 37.52
N VAL A 610 -7.98 0.02 36.82
CA VAL A 610 -6.78 -0.55 36.18
C VAL A 610 -5.77 -1.08 37.20
N PHE A 611 -5.42 -0.30 38.23
CA PHE A 611 -4.35 -0.66 39.17
C PHE A 611 -4.80 -1.52 40.35
N SER A 612 -6.09 -1.82 40.46
CA SER A 612 -6.62 -2.81 41.42
C SER A 612 -6.33 -4.26 41.03
N LEU A 613 -5.95 -4.52 39.77
CA LEU A 613 -5.59 -5.84 39.29
C LEU A 613 -4.10 -6.13 39.49
N PRO A 614 -3.71 -7.36 39.86
CA PRO A 614 -2.30 -7.73 39.96
C PRO A 614 -1.65 -7.78 38.57
N TRP A 615 -0.83 -6.76 38.24
CA TRP A 615 -0.25 -6.57 36.90
C TRP A 615 0.49 -7.79 36.35
N SER A 616 1.28 -8.46 37.19
CA SER A 616 2.08 -9.64 36.81
C SER A 616 1.24 -10.88 36.48
N ALA A 617 -0.04 -10.90 36.87
CA ALA A 617 -0.97 -11.98 36.55
C ALA A 617 -1.79 -11.71 35.28
N LEU A 618 -1.70 -10.51 34.70
CA LEU A 618 -2.41 -10.14 33.48
C LEU A 618 -1.67 -10.66 32.25
N THR A 619 -2.41 -11.07 31.23
CA THR A 619 -1.84 -11.31 29.90
C THR A 619 -1.40 -9.99 29.26
N GLU A 620 -0.50 -10.03 28.28
CA GLU A 620 -0.07 -8.83 27.55
C GLU A 620 -1.26 -8.07 26.94
N GLU A 621 -2.25 -8.77 26.37
CA GLU A 621 -3.47 -8.16 25.82
C GLU A 621 -4.27 -7.41 26.91
N GLN A 622 -4.34 -7.96 28.12
CA GLN A 622 -5.03 -7.33 29.26
C GLN A 622 -4.24 -6.13 29.79
N GLN A 623 -2.91 -6.22 29.85
CA GLN A 623 -2.03 -5.11 30.20
C GLN A 623 -2.21 -3.94 29.22
N LEU A 624 -2.18 -4.23 27.91
CA LEU A 624 -2.43 -3.25 26.85
C LEU A 624 -3.83 -2.63 26.96
N ALA A 625 -4.86 -3.41 27.28
CA ALA A 625 -6.21 -2.88 27.52
C ALA A 625 -6.27 -1.90 28.70
N GLY A 626 -5.53 -2.20 29.78
CA GLY A 626 -5.39 -1.31 30.94
C GLY A 626 -4.70 0.00 30.56
N LEU A 627 -3.55 -0.05 29.87
CA LEU A 627 -2.83 1.13 29.41
C LEU A 627 -3.67 1.96 28.43
N ARG A 628 -4.35 1.31 27.49
CA ARG A 628 -5.24 1.98 26.53
C ARG A 628 -6.38 2.72 27.22
N SER A 629 -6.94 2.16 28.29
CA SER A 629 -7.97 2.83 29.09
C SER A 629 -7.45 4.10 29.77
N LEU A 630 -6.19 4.09 30.24
CA LEU A 630 -5.55 5.30 30.77
C LEU A 630 -5.25 6.32 29.66
N GLU A 631 -4.77 5.87 28.49
CA GLU A 631 -4.51 6.73 27.33
C GLU A 631 -5.77 7.49 26.90
N ILE A 632 -6.91 6.80 26.77
CA ILE A 632 -8.20 7.43 26.45
C ILE A 632 -8.64 8.38 27.57
N GLY A 633 -8.50 7.96 28.83
CA GLY A 633 -8.85 8.80 29.98
C GLY A 633 -8.11 10.14 29.96
N LEU A 634 -6.79 10.12 29.73
CA LEU A 634 -5.97 11.32 29.61
C LEU A 634 -6.28 12.15 28.35
N ALA A 635 -6.55 11.47 27.22
CA ALA A 635 -6.86 12.15 25.96
C ALA A 635 -8.19 12.93 26.03
N ARG A 636 -9.21 12.37 26.69
CA ARG A 636 -10.55 12.97 26.77
C ARG A 636 -10.73 13.93 27.96
N HIS A 637 -10.10 13.64 29.10
CA HIS A 637 -10.39 14.35 30.36
C HIS A 637 -9.22 15.22 30.86
N GLY A 638 -8.12 15.27 30.11
CA GLY A 638 -6.96 16.11 30.41
C GLY A 638 -5.97 15.50 31.41
N ASP A 639 -4.95 16.29 31.74
CA ASP A 639 -3.86 15.85 32.60
C ASP A 639 -4.27 15.80 34.09
N PRO A 640 -3.90 14.75 34.83
CA PRO A 640 -4.16 14.64 36.26
C PRO A 640 -3.32 15.67 37.02
N GLN A 641 -3.93 16.25 38.04
CA GLN A 641 -3.22 17.11 39.00
C GLN A 641 -2.53 16.25 40.08
N GLU A 642 -1.66 16.87 40.87
CA GLU A 642 -1.14 16.21 42.08
C GLU A 642 -2.26 16.05 43.12
N PRO A 643 -2.31 14.94 43.88
CA PRO A 643 -1.34 13.84 43.95
C PRO A 643 -1.58 12.69 42.94
N SER A 644 -2.64 12.75 42.13
CA SER A 644 -3.02 11.67 41.20
C SER A 644 -1.93 11.41 40.15
N ARG A 645 -1.28 12.45 39.64
CA ARG A 645 -0.15 12.30 38.72
C ARG A 645 1.00 11.48 39.34
N ALA A 646 1.44 11.82 40.56
CA ALA A 646 2.48 11.05 41.25
C ALA A 646 2.08 9.59 41.50
N PHE A 647 0.80 9.33 41.79
CA PHE A 647 0.28 7.97 41.91
C PHE A 647 0.45 7.16 40.62
N LEU A 648 0.07 7.73 39.46
CA LEU A 648 0.25 7.07 38.16
C LEU A 648 1.71 6.77 37.86
N LEU A 649 2.61 7.74 38.08
CA LEU A 649 4.05 7.56 37.85
C LEU A 649 4.62 6.43 38.70
N THR A 650 4.26 6.38 39.99
CA THR A 650 4.70 5.31 40.91
C THR A 650 4.26 3.92 40.45
N ARG A 651 3.17 3.82 39.67
CA ARG A 651 2.66 2.56 39.10
C ARG A 651 3.23 2.24 37.73
N LEU A 652 3.41 3.23 36.86
CA LEU A 652 3.81 3.04 35.47
C LEU A 652 5.33 2.96 35.28
N GLU A 653 6.11 3.74 36.04
CA GLU A 653 7.57 3.75 35.89
C GLU A 653 8.21 2.37 36.14
N PRO A 654 7.82 1.58 37.17
CA PRO A 654 8.40 0.24 37.34
C PRO A 654 8.12 -0.75 36.20
N LEU A 655 7.16 -0.44 35.32
CA LEU A 655 6.75 -1.29 34.20
C LEU A 655 7.54 -1.01 32.90
N TYR A 656 8.32 0.08 32.87
CA TYR A 656 9.05 0.54 31.69
C TYR A 656 10.57 0.51 31.92
N PRO A 657 11.39 -0.11 31.06
CA PRO A 657 11.01 -0.85 29.86
C PRO A 657 10.43 -2.24 30.19
N SER A 658 9.50 -2.68 29.35
CA SER A 658 8.99 -4.05 29.26
C SER A 658 9.76 -4.83 28.19
N ALA A 659 9.64 -6.16 28.19
CA ALA A 659 10.16 -7.03 27.15
C ALA A 659 9.36 -6.96 25.83
N SER A 660 8.13 -6.45 25.88
CA SER A 660 7.24 -6.33 24.72
C SER A 660 7.26 -4.91 24.15
N PHE A 661 7.50 -4.80 22.84
CA PHE A 661 7.46 -3.52 22.12
C PHE A 661 6.08 -2.85 22.19
N PRO A 662 4.94 -3.54 21.93
CA PRO A 662 3.61 -2.96 22.14
C PRO A 662 3.37 -2.35 23.53
N LEU A 663 3.85 -3.02 24.60
CA LEU A 663 3.76 -2.47 25.96
C LEU A 663 4.62 -1.23 26.11
N ASN A 664 5.86 -1.26 25.59
CA ASN A 664 6.75 -0.10 25.60
C ASN A 664 6.16 1.08 24.83
N GLN A 665 5.43 0.85 23.74
CA GLN A 665 4.79 1.93 23.01
C GLN A 665 3.75 2.66 23.89
N SER A 666 2.86 1.90 24.53
CA SER A 666 1.82 2.47 25.38
C SER A 666 2.40 3.15 26.62
N LEU A 667 3.37 2.49 27.29
CA LEU A 667 4.07 3.05 28.46
C LEU A 667 4.85 4.32 28.12
N CYS A 668 5.59 4.35 27.01
CA CYS A 668 6.33 5.51 26.57
C CYS A 668 5.41 6.72 26.38
N ARG A 669 4.29 6.55 25.64
CA ARG A 669 3.33 7.64 25.43
C ARG A 669 2.73 8.15 26.74
N LEU A 670 2.29 7.24 27.62
CA LEU A 670 1.76 7.61 28.94
C LEU A 670 2.79 8.36 29.79
N LEU A 671 4.02 7.85 29.88
CA LEU A 671 5.07 8.45 30.69
C LEU A 671 5.56 9.80 30.12
N VAL A 672 5.58 9.95 28.80
CA VAL A 672 5.83 11.26 28.14
C VAL A 672 4.71 12.23 28.49
N ARG A 673 3.44 11.83 28.35
CA ARG A 673 2.27 12.66 28.68
C ARG A 673 2.28 13.10 30.15
N LEU A 674 2.61 12.19 31.06
CA LEU A 674 2.72 12.43 32.51
C LEU A 674 4.02 13.13 32.93
N ARG A 675 4.91 13.46 31.98
CA ARG A 675 6.18 14.15 32.24
C ARG A 675 7.08 13.39 33.23
N SER A 676 7.18 12.07 33.09
CA SER A 676 8.10 11.24 33.88
C SER A 676 9.55 11.70 33.70
N SER A 677 10.34 11.65 34.77
CA SER A 677 11.77 11.98 34.73
C SER A 677 12.63 10.85 34.15
N VAL A 678 12.16 9.60 34.21
CA VAL A 678 12.93 8.41 33.79
C VAL A 678 12.65 7.99 32.34
N VAL A 679 11.55 8.45 31.73
CA VAL A 679 11.10 7.97 30.41
C VAL A 679 12.15 8.21 29.32
N GLN A 680 12.84 9.35 29.36
CA GLN A 680 13.81 9.71 28.33
C GLN A 680 15.03 8.79 28.35
N GLU A 681 15.68 8.64 29.50
CA GLU A 681 16.85 7.76 29.66
C GLU A 681 16.52 6.32 29.25
N ARG A 682 15.40 5.79 29.74
CA ARG A 682 14.97 4.41 29.44
C ARG A 682 14.58 4.20 27.98
N SER A 683 13.95 5.19 27.34
CA SER A 683 13.63 5.12 25.91
C SER A 683 14.88 5.18 25.04
N LEU A 684 15.90 5.94 25.45
CA LEU A 684 17.18 5.98 24.73
C LEU A 684 17.92 4.65 24.81
N GLU A 685 17.83 3.92 25.92
CA GLU A 685 18.37 2.55 26.01
C GLU A 685 17.66 1.60 25.03
N LEU A 686 16.33 1.67 24.94
CA LEU A 686 15.58 0.91 23.92
C LEU A 686 16.00 1.31 22.50
N LEU A 687 16.14 2.61 22.23
CA LEU A 687 16.56 3.14 20.92
C LEU A 687 17.99 2.71 20.53
N ARG A 688 18.89 2.53 21.51
CA ARG A 688 20.23 1.99 21.30
C ARG A 688 20.17 0.56 20.76
N GLN A 689 19.25 -0.25 21.28
CA GLN A 689 19.06 -1.65 20.91
C GLN A 689 18.10 -1.86 19.73
N ALA A 690 17.39 -0.82 19.30
CA ALA A 690 16.39 -0.86 18.22
C ALA A 690 16.94 -1.45 16.92
N LYS A 691 16.17 -2.37 16.33
CA LYS A 691 16.52 -3.09 15.10
C LYS A 691 15.51 -2.91 13.97
N THR A 692 14.33 -2.37 14.26
CA THR A 692 13.27 -2.18 13.25
C THR A 692 13.05 -0.70 12.97
N SER A 693 12.47 -0.37 11.81
CA SER A 693 12.12 1.00 11.47
C SER A 693 11.08 1.57 12.44
N GLU A 694 10.15 0.74 12.91
CA GLU A 694 9.13 1.14 13.88
C GLU A 694 9.76 1.65 15.18
N GLU A 695 10.70 0.90 15.75
CA GLU A 695 11.41 1.32 16.97
C GLU A 695 12.24 2.58 16.75
N LEU A 696 12.97 2.64 15.62
CA LEU A 696 13.86 3.75 15.29
C LEU A 696 13.13 5.07 15.06
N ILE A 697 11.84 5.05 14.70
CA ILE A 697 11.00 6.25 14.54
C ILE A 697 10.12 6.52 15.76
N PHE A 698 9.58 5.47 16.39
CA PHE A 698 8.61 5.60 17.48
C PHE A 698 9.17 6.40 18.65
N TYR A 699 10.36 6.05 19.17
CA TYR A 699 10.91 6.75 20.34
C TYR A 699 11.28 8.21 20.00
N PRO A 700 12.01 8.52 18.90
CA PRO A 700 12.25 9.91 18.53
C PRO A 700 10.97 10.73 18.33
N LEU A 701 9.91 10.15 17.75
CA LEU A 701 8.63 10.83 17.56
C LEU A 701 8.00 11.29 18.88
N HIS A 702 8.03 10.44 19.91
CA HIS A 702 7.40 10.78 21.18
C HIS A 702 8.31 11.57 22.11
N LEU A 703 9.61 11.30 22.12
CA LEU A 703 10.59 12.01 22.97
C LEU A 703 10.75 13.48 22.60
N ARG A 704 10.34 13.93 21.40
CA ARG A 704 10.43 15.34 21.00
C ARG A 704 9.61 16.27 21.89
N ASN A 705 8.63 15.70 22.60
CA ASN A 705 7.80 16.41 23.58
C ASN A 705 8.55 16.65 24.92
N ARG A 706 9.83 16.29 25.02
CA ARG A 706 10.71 16.56 26.16
C ARG A 706 11.67 17.70 25.82
N ALA A 707 11.52 18.84 26.50
CA ALA A 707 12.39 20.00 26.30
C ALA A 707 13.75 19.89 27.02
N GLU A 708 13.80 19.17 28.14
CA GLU A 708 14.97 19.09 29.02
C GLU A 708 15.53 17.66 29.09
N GLY A 709 16.70 17.48 29.70
CA GLY A 709 17.31 16.16 29.93
C GLY A 709 18.20 15.65 28.78
N TRP A 710 18.39 16.45 27.73
CA TRP A 710 19.22 16.10 26.57
C TRP A 710 20.70 16.44 26.79
N SER A 711 21.54 15.41 26.86
CA SER A 711 23.00 15.50 26.76
C SER A 711 23.47 15.44 25.30
N LEU A 712 24.72 15.85 25.04
CA LEU A 712 25.36 15.71 23.72
C LEU A 712 25.32 14.24 23.21
N GLU A 713 25.57 13.28 24.09
CA GLU A 713 25.53 11.85 23.76
C GLU A 713 24.11 11.38 23.39
N SER A 714 23.10 11.78 24.17
CA SER A 714 21.71 11.42 23.88
C SER A 714 21.21 11.98 22.55
N ARG A 715 21.61 13.21 22.20
CA ARG A 715 21.31 13.82 20.89
C ARG A 715 22.01 13.08 19.77
N ARG A 716 23.29 12.71 19.96
CA ARG A 716 24.03 11.91 18.97
C ARG A 716 23.34 10.58 18.70
N LEU A 717 22.97 9.84 19.75
CA LEU A 717 22.23 8.57 19.62
C LEU A 717 20.92 8.76 18.86
N LEU A 718 20.21 9.86 19.10
CA LEU A 718 18.98 10.17 18.38
C LEU A 718 19.24 10.38 16.88
N PHE A 719 20.17 11.25 16.49
CA PHE A 719 20.47 11.48 15.08
C PHE A 719 21.01 10.22 14.39
N ASP A 720 21.84 9.43 15.08
CA ASP A 720 22.30 8.12 14.59
C ASP A 720 21.12 7.14 14.39
N SER A 721 20.10 7.18 15.25
CA SER A 721 18.88 6.39 15.06
C SER A 721 18.11 6.79 13.80
N LEU A 722 17.97 8.09 13.52
CA LEU A 722 17.33 8.59 12.30
C LEU A 722 18.14 8.18 11.05
N ASN A 723 19.46 8.25 11.11
CA ASN A 723 20.35 7.81 10.03
C ASN A 723 20.29 6.30 9.79
N ARG A 724 20.03 5.49 10.84
CA ARG A 724 19.73 4.06 10.69
C ARG A 724 18.34 3.86 10.07
N ALA A 725 17.35 4.63 10.50
CA ALA A 725 15.97 4.55 9.98
C ALA A 725 15.90 4.84 8.47
N GLU A 726 16.66 5.80 7.96
CA GLU A 726 16.73 6.09 6.51
C GLU A 726 17.22 4.91 5.66
N LYS A 727 17.91 3.94 6.28
CA LYS A 727 18.38 2.73 5.60
C LYS A 727 17.29 1.66 5.45
N PHE A 728 16.14 1.81 6.13
CA PHE A 728 14.98 0.88 6.02
C PHE A 728 14.06 1.22 4.85
N PRO A 729 13.37 0.22 4.27
CA PRO A 729 12.36 0.49 3.24
C PRO A 729 11.24 1.29 3.85
N GLY A 730 10.72 2.23 3.05
CA GLY A 730 9.58 3.03 3.43
C GLY A 730 9.11 3.87 2.26
N ALA A 731 7.95 4.45 2.42
CA ALA A 731 7.35 5.34 1.43
C ALA A 731 7.50 6.82 1.83
N SER A 732 6.86 7.71 1.10
CA SER A 732 7.12 9.16 1.19
C SER A 732 6.84 9.76 2.57
N SER A 733 5.75 9.39 3.25
CA SER A 733 5.45 9.88 4.61
C SER A 733 6.49 9.42 5.63
N TYR A 734 7.01 8.21 5.48
CA TYR A 734 8.04 7.66 6.36
C TYR A 734 9.34 8.49 6.30
N PHE A 735 9.84 8.76 5.09
CA PHE A 735 11.04 9.59 4.92
C PHE A 735 10.81 11.05 5.30
N LYS A 736 9.61 11.58 5.04
CA LYS A 736 9.22 12.92 5.51
C LYS A 736 9.29 13.00 7.03
N ALA A 737 8.71 12.02 7.75
CA ALA A 737 8.76 11.99 9.22
C ALA A 737 10.20 11.95 9.76
N ILE A 738 11.11 11.20 9.13
CA ILE A 738 12.53 11.22 9.51
C ILE A 738 13.13 12.62 9.36
N GLN A 739 12.87 13.27 8.23
CA GLN A 739 13.41 14.60 7.96
C GLN A 739 12.81 15.65 8.90
N ASP A 740 11.51 15.59 9.17
CA ASP A 740 10.83 16.48 10.12
C ASP A 740 11.39 16.30 11.53
N LEU A 741 11.57 15.04 11.99
CA LEU A 741 12.23 14.74 13.26
C LEU A 741 13.62 15.37 13.32
N ARG A 742 14.44 15.13 12.29
CA ARG A 742 15.80 15.67 12.23
C ARG A 742 15.81 17.19 12.32
N THR A 743 14.93 17.86 11.57
CA THR A 743 14.82 19.33 11.58
C THR A 743 14.42 19.84 12.96
N GLU A 744 13.41 19.25 13.59
CA GLU A 744 12.95 19.68 14.92
C GLU A 744 14.01 19.48 16.00
N TYR A 745 14.67 18.32 16.02
CA TYR A 745 15.75 18.06 16.98
C TYR A 745 16.97 18.94 16.75
N ALA A 746 17.31 19.25 15.49
CA ALA A 746 18.39 20.18 15.17
C ALA A 746 18.05 21.59 15.67
N ALA A 747 16.82 22.06 15.45
CA ALA A 747 16.35 23.35 15.93
C ALA A 747 16.32 23.44 17.48
N ALA A 748 16.04 22.33 18.16
CA ALA A 748 16.06 22.24 19.62
C ALA A 748 17.46 21.98 20.23
N THR A 749 18.51 21.90 19.41
CA THR A 749 19.89 21.66 19.86
C THR A 749 20.62 22.99 20.08
N PRO A 750 21.28 23.19 21.24
CA PRO A 750 22.09 24.38 21.48
C PRO A 750 23.14 24.60 20.37
N PRO A 751 23.39 25.84 19.92
CA PRO A 751 24.28 26.11 18.80
C PRO A 751 25.69 25.49 18.94
N ASP A 752 26.25 25.51 20.14
CA ASP A 752 27.55 24.91 20.47
C ASP A 752 27.59 23.39 20.29
N GLN A 753 26.44 22.71 20.45
CA GLN A 753 26.31 21.28 20.22
C GLN A 753 25.96 20.93 18.76
N VAL A 754 25.30 21.83 18.03
CA VAL A 754 25.00 21.62 16.60
C VAL A 754 26.28 21.39 15.81
N ASP A 755 27.31 22.20 16.06
CA ASP A 755 28.62 22.06 15.40
C ASP A 755 29.27 20.71 15.72
N LEU A 756 29.20 20.26 16.97
CA LEU A 756 29.74 18.96 17.42
C LEU A 756 28.97 17.77 16.82
N LEU A 757 27.70 17.95 16.49
CA LEU A 757 26.81 16.94 15.94
C LEU A 757 26.61 17.06 14.42
N ALA A 758 27.24 18.03 13.76
CA ALA A 758 27.00 18.33 12.35
C ALA A 758 27.12 17.09 11.44
N ALA A 759 28.10 16.22 11.70
CA ALA A 759 28.33 15.00 10.93
C ALA A 759 27.25 13.90 11.12
N VAL A 760 26.48 13.94 12.20
CA VAL A 760 25.35 13.01 12.44
C VAL A 760 24.00 13.65 12.13
N ILE A 761 23.86 14.98 12.27
CA ILE A 761 22.67 15.74 11.85
C ILE A 761 22.59 15.74 10.32
N HIS A 762 23.71 16.07 9.69
CA HIS A 762 23.90 16.06 8.25
C HIS A 762 24.93 14.97 7.95
N PRO A 763 24.53 13.68 8.03
CA PRO A 763 25.42 12.61 7.58
C PRO A 763 25.85 12.97 6.17
N ALA A 764 27.15 12.87 5.91
CA ALA A 764 27.71 13.13 4.58
C ALA A 764 26.99 12.19 3.59
N LYS A 765 25.96 12.72 2.94
CA LYS A 765 25.47 12.17 1.69
C LYS A 765 26.69 12.23 0.77
N PRO A 766 26.98 11.18 -0.02
CA PRO A 766 28.09 11.21 -0.96
C PRO A 766 28.10 12.57 -1.65
N VAL A 767 29.18 13.34 -1.47
CA VAL A 767 29.21 14.75 -1.87
C VAL A 767 28.90 14.79 -3.35
N ALA A 768 27.74 15.34 -3.64
CA ALA A 768 27.50 15.95 -4.90
C ALA A 768 28.34 17.26 -4.85
N LEU A 769 29.55 17.23 -5.44
CA LEU A 769 30.40 18.39 -5.81
C LEU A 769 29.69 19.57 -6.56
N SER A 770 29.28 20.62 -5.86
CA SER A 770 28.77 21.85 -6.49
C SER A 770 29.84 22.54 -7.40
N PRO A 771 29.48 23.08 -8.58
CA PRO A 771 30.41 23.38 -9.70
C PRO A 771 31.22 24.69 -9.73
N HIS A 772 30.96 25.68 -8.89
CA HIS A 772 31.37 27.06 -9.23
C HIS A 772 32.64 27.60 -8.54
N ALA A 773 33.50 26.77 -7.98
CA ALA A 773 34.79 27.27 -7.47
C ALA A 773 35.90 26.21 -7.49
N LEU A 774 36.56 26.07 -8.65
CA LEU A 774 37.92 25.52 -8.68
C LEU A 774 38.84 26.57 -9.36
N PRO A 775 39.76 27.21 -8.62
CA PRO A 775 40.76 28.12 -9.19
C PRO A 775 41.73 27.37 -10.13
N GLY A 776 42.00 27.91 -11.32
CA GLY A 776 43.03 27.39 -12.24
C GLY A 776 42.53 26.70 -13.52
N HIS A 777 41.22 26.70 -13.81
CA HIS A 777 40.68 26.14 -15.05
C HIS A 777 40.64 27.17 -16.20
N THR A 778 41.16 26.81 -17.38
CA THR A 778 40.99 27.55 -18.63
C THR A 778 39.62 27.24 -19.23
N PHE A 779 38.79 28.25 -19.45
CA PHE A 779 37.47 28.08 -20.06
C PHE A 779 37.57 28.05 -21.58
N ARG A 780 37.08 26.99 -22.22
CA ARG A 780 36.91 26.90 -23.67
C ARG A 780 35.44 26.64 -24.00
N ASN A 781 34.87 27.45 -24.89
CA ASN A 781 33.54 27.19 -25.42
C ASN A 781 33.63 26.14 -26.54
N TRP A 782 33.54 24.87 -26.17
CA TRP A 782 33.58 23.75 -27.13
C TRP A 782 32.38 23.78 -28.06
N LYS A 783 32.62 23.62 -29.36
CA LYS A 783 31.58 23.41 -30.35
C LYS A 783 31.54 21.96 -30.80
N LEU A 784 30.42 21.54 -31.37
CA LEU A 784 30.28 20.17 -31.89
C LEU A 784 31.39 19.87 -32.92
N GLU A 785 31.72 20.84 -33.79
CA GLU A 785 32.76 20.70 -34.82
C GLU A 785 34.16 20.49 -34.24
N ASP A 786 34.44 20.98 -33.02
CA ASP A 786 35.74 20.80 -32.38
C ASP A 786 35.99 19.34 -31.96
N LEU A 787 34.94 18.57 -31.71
CA LEU A 787 35.01 17.25 -31.07
C LEU A 787 34.58 16.11 -31.99
N LEU A 788 33.78 16.41 -33.03
CA LEU A 788 33.34 15.43 -34.04
C LEU A 788 34.48 14.59 -34.64
N PRO A 789 35.65 15.16 -35.03
CA PRO A 789 36.76 14.37 -35.59
C PRO A 789 37.38 13.36 -34.61
N HIS A 790 37.04 13.44 -33.32
CA HIS A 790 37.68 12.66 -32.26
C HIS A 790 36.77 11.60 -31.63
N LEU A 791 35.48 11.51 -32.01
CA LEU A 791 34.50 10.61 -31.38
C LEU A 791 34.81 9.11 -31.53
N ASP A 792 35.56 8.70 -32.56
CA ASP A 792 35.97 7.31 -32.71
C ASP A 792 36.89 6.83 -31.58
N ARG A 793 37.66 7.77 -30.98
CA ARG A 793 38.57 7.52 -29.86
C ARG A 793 37.84 7.15 -28.57
N VAL A 794 36.53 7.37 -28.47
CA VAL A 794 35.69 7.03 -27.30
C VAL A 794 35.55 5.51 -27.12
N SER A 795 35.75 4.73 -28.19
CA SER A 795 35.48 3.28 -28.22
C SER A 795 36.48 2.41 -27.46
N LYS A 796 37.68 2.93 -27.16
CA LYS A 796 38.76 2.17 -26.51
C LYS A 796 39.86 3.07 -25.94
N GLY A 797 40.64 2.54 -25.01
CA GLY A 797 41.81 3.20 -24.42
C GLY A 797 41.50 4.56 -23.77
N ARG A 798 40.27 4.75 -23.27
CA ARG A 798 39.86 5.92 -22.48
C ARG A 798 40.13 5.68 -21.00
N SER A 799 40.14 6.74 -20.19
CA SER A 799 40.39 6.62 -18.75
C SER A 799 39.08 6.66 -17.96
N PHE A 800 38.75 5.54 -17.30
CA PHE A 800 37.57 5.43 -16.44
C PHE A 800 37.60 6.47 -15.30
N ALA A 801 38.75 6.62 -14.64
CA ALA A 801 38.91 7.56 -13.53
C ALA A 801 38.75 9.03 -13.98
N SER A 802 39.30 9.37 -15.15
CA SER A 802 39.15 10.69 -15.77
C SER A 802 37.70 10.98 -16.16
N GLY A 803 37.02 10.01 -16.79
CA GLY A 803 35.62 10.13 -17.19
C GLY A 803 34.68 10.26 -16.00
N ARG A 804 34.92 9.50 -14.93
CA ARG A 804 34.24 9.64 -13.64
C ARG A 804 34.42 11.04 -13.06
N ALA A 805 35.66 11.54 -13.03
CA ALA A 805 35.95 12.88 -12.54
C ALA A 805 35.27 13.97 -13.40
N ALA A 806 35.29 13.82 -14.72
CA ALA A 806 34.64 14.73 -15.65
C ALA A 806 33.11 14.75 -15.48
N ALA A 807 32.47 13.59 -15.22
CA ALA A 807 31.03 13.51 -14.98
C ALA A 807 30.60 14.25 -13.70
N ILE A 808 31.50 14.33 -12.72
CA ILE A 808 31.26 15.08 -11.50
C ILE A 808 31.54 16.57 -11.72
N THR A 809 32.66 16.92 -12.34
CA THR A 809 33.03 18.32 -12.65
C THR A 809 32.00 19.00 -13.54
N ALA A 810 31.46 18.27 -14.53
CA ALA A 810 30.36 18.73 -15.39
C ALA A 810 28.96 18.57 -14.75
N GLN A 811 28.89 18.12 -13.49
CA GLN A 811 27.65 17.96 -12.71
C GLN A 811 26.59 17.02 -13.26
N CYS A 812 26.95 16.07 -14.13
CA CYS A 812 25.99 15.10 -14.63
C CYS A 812 25.39 14.27 -13.48
N VAL A 813 26.17 13.95 -12.45
CA VAL A 813 25.79 13.08 -11.31
C VAL A 813 24.68 13.64 -10.39
N PHE A 814 24.39 14.95 -10.46
CA PHE A 814 23.47 15.63 -9.53
C PHE A 814 22.04 15.58 -9.99
N CYS A 815 21.87 15.63 -11.31
CA CYS A 815 20.58 15.55 -11.95
C CYS A 815 20.34 14.13 -12.47
N HIS A 816 21.39 13.41 -12.87
CA HIS A 816 21.27 12.11 -13.51
C HIS A 816 21.92 10.99 -12.70
N ARG A 817 21.36 9.78 -12.83
CA ARG A 817 22.09 8.55 -12.55
C ARG A 817 23.01 8.24 -13.74
N VAL A 818 24.32 8.24 -13.52
CA VAL A 818 25.33 8.03 -14.58
C VAL A 818 26.12 6.72 -14.44
N SER A 819 25.97 6.02 -13.31
CA SER A 819 26.55 4.71 -13.05
C SER A 819 25.55 3.84 -12.26
N ALA A 820 25.64 2.53 -12.44
CA ALA A 820 24.95 1.55 -11.58
C ALA A 820 25.57 1.44 -10.18
N SER A 821 26.79 1.96 -10.02
CA SER A 821 27.51 1.98 -8.75
C SER A 821 26.99 3.08 -7.81
N THR A 822 26.93 2.79 -6.51
CA THR A 822 26.43 3.72 -5.47
C THR A 822 27.49 4.68 -4.94
N ASP A 823 28.69 4.68 -5.53
CA ASP A 823 29.83 5.53 -5.13
C ASP A 823 29.76 6.94 -5.71
N LEU A 824 28.81 7.20 -6.61
CA LEU A 824 28.49 8.51 -7.14
C LEU A 824 27.09 8.95 -6.69
N PRO A 825 26.87 10.26 -6.51
CA PRO A 825 25.52 10.80 -6.42
C PRO A 825 24.68 10.32 -7.63
N ALA A 826 23.42 9.97 -7.37
CA ALA A 826 22.48 9.55 -8.39
C ALA A 826 21.30 10.52 -8.38
N GLY A 827 21.44 11.63 -9.11
CA GLY A 827 20.36 12.57 -9.32
C GLY A 827 19.14 11.90 -9.92
N LEU A 828 17.95 12.28 -9.44
CA LEU A 828 16.66 11.73 -9.88
C LEU A 828 15.84 12.72 -10.72
N PHE A 829 16.41 13.89 -11.02
CA PHE A 829 15.70 14.96 -11.71
C PHE A 829 15.76 14.84 -13.23
N GLY A 830 16.91 14.44 -13.77
CA GLY A 830 17.13 14.21 -15.19
C GLY A 830 16.94 12.74 -15.59
N PRO A 831 16.93 12.44 -16.90
CA PRO A 831 16.87 11.08 -17.40
C PRO A 831 18.04 10.24 -16.89
N ASP A 832 17.78 8.97 -16.60
CA ASP A 832 18.83 8.01 -16.30
C ASP A 832 19.79 7.84 -17.49
N LEU A 833 21.08 8.03 -17.24
CA LEU A 833 22.15 7.97 -18.24
C LEU A 833 22.93 6.64 -18.21
N VAL A 834 22.63 5.70 -17.30
CA VAL A 834 23.34 4.39 -17.20
C VAL A 834 23.24 3.57 -18.49
N GLN A 835 22.16 3.74 -19.26
CA GLN A 835 21.98 3.10 -20.57
C GLN A 835 21.78 4.13 -21.69
N VAL A 836 22.38 5.32 -21.55
CA VAL A 836 22.18 6.41 -22.53
C VAL A 836 22.63 6.00 -23.94
N SER A 837 23.65 5.16 -24.05
CA SER A 837 24.18 4.62 -25.31
C SER A 837 23.23 3.70 -26.07
N ALA A 838 22.23 3.12 -25.41
CA ALA A 838 21.18 2.35 -26.08
C ALA A 838 20.16 3.25 -26.79
N ARG A 839 20.16 4.56 -26.51
CA ARG A 839 19.20 5.54 -27.03
C ARG A 839 19.83 6.59 -27.94
N PHE A 840 21.07 6.97 -27.68
CA PHE A 840 21.76 8.03 -28.41
C PHE A 840 23.16 7.57 -28.85
N GLY A 841 23.51 7.89 -30.10
CA GLY A 841 24.90 7.74 -30.57
C GLY A 841 25.81 8.80 -29.94
N ARG A 842 27.13 8.60 -30.00
CA ARG A 842 28.13 9.53 -29.42
C ARG A 842 27.95 10.98 -29.87
N ARG A 843 27.63 11.18 -31.14
CA ARG A 843 27.37 12.50 -31.73
C ARG A 843 26.15 13.15 -31.08
N ASP A 844 25.05 12.43 -31.00
CA ASP A 844 23.78 12.94 -30.46
C ASP A 844 23.91 13.22 -28.97
N LEU A 845 24.60 12.34 -28.23
CA LEU A 845 24.91 12.54 -26.82
C LEU A 845 25.73 13.81 -26.60
N LEU A 846 26.79 14.02 -27.40
CA LEU A 846 27.60 15.24 -27.32
C LEU A 846 26.80 16.49 -27.70
N ASP A 847 25.99 16.43 -28.75
CA ASP A 847 25.14 17.54 -29.22
C ASP A 847 24.12 17.93 -28.14
N HIS A 848 23.49 16.97 -27.46
CA HIS A 848 22.57 17.23 -26.34
C HIS A 848 23.27 17.81 -25.10
N ILE A 849 24.53 17.46 -24.85
CA ILE A 849 25.31 18.05 -23.74
C ILE A 849 25.73 19.50 -24.07
N LEU A 850 26.10 19.77 -25.32
CA LEU A 850 26.51 21.10 -25.79
C LEU A 850 25.33 22.07 -25.94
N ASP A 851 24.18 21.57 -26.40
CA ASP A 851 22.93 22.33 -26.56
C ASP A 851 21.74 21.63 -25.88
N PRO A 852 21.63 21.75 -24.54
CA PRO A 852 20.59 21.11 -23.73
C PRO A 852 19.15 21.45 -24.11
N SER A 853 18.91 22.64 -24.69
CA SER A 853 17.56 23.13 -25.00
C SER A 853 17.09 22.70 -26.39
N LYS A 854 17.96 22.11 -27.21
CA LYS A 854 17.63 21.62 -28.55
C LYS A 854 16.57 20.53 -28.54
N PHE A 855 16.54 19.72 -27.49
CA PHE A 855 15.50 18.71 -27.26
C PHE A 855 15.31 18.48 -25.75
N VAL A 856 14.08 18.69 -25.27
CA VAL A 856 13.69 18.42 -23.88
C VAL A 856 12.46 17.51 -23.90
N ASP A 857 12.59 16.32 -23.31
CA ASP A 857 11.48 15.39 -23.08
C ASP A 857 10.44 16.05 -22.18
N GLU A 858 9.15 15.89 -22.54
CA GLU A 858 8.03 16.59 -21.92
C GLU A 858 7.99 16.43 -20.40
N LYS A 859 8.39 15.27 -19.86
CA LYS A 859 8.41 15.01 -18.41
C LYS A 859 9.46 15.81 -17.62
N PHE A 860 10.44 16.41 -18.30
CA PHE A 860 11.52 17.18 -17.67
C PHE A 860 11.42 18.69 -17.99
N ARG A 861 10.38 19.13 -18.70
CA ARG A 861 10.18 20.55 -19.00
C ARG A 861 9.67 21.29 -17.76
N PHE A 862 10.22 22.47 -17.54
CA PHE A 862 9.66 23.40 -16.56
C PHE A 862 8.34 23.99 -17.06
N ALA A 863 7.45 24.29 -16.12
CA ALA A 863 6.32 25.16 -16.36
C ALA A 863 6.71 26.59 -15.96
N VAL A 864 6.35 27.56 -16.80
CA VAL A 864 6.41 28.99 -16.48
C VAL A 864 5.01 29.42 -16.09
N ILE A 865 4.84 29.80 -14.83
CA ILE A 865 3.58 30.24 -14.24
C ILE A 865 3.64 31.75 -14.06
N ALA A 866 2.85 32.49 -14.85
CA ALA A 866 2.62 33.90 -14.62
C ALA A 866 1.46 34.08 -13.63
N THR A 867 1.61 35.03 -12.72
CA THR A 867 0.63 35.27 -11.66
C THR A 867 0.06 36.68 -11.70
N SER A 868 -1.14 36.87 -11.13
CA SER A 868 -1.89 38.12 -11.15
C SER A 868 -1.23 39.27 -10.39
N ASP A 869 -0.24 38.96 -9.54
CA ASP A 869 0.60 39.94 -8.84
C ASP A 869 1.84 40.39 -9.65
N GLY A 870 1.98 39.88 -10.88
CA GLY A 870 3.07 40.22 -11.81
C GLY A 870 4.32 39.34 -11.67
N ARG A 871 4.34 38.35 -10.77
CA ARG A 871 5.46 37.39 -10.68
C ARG A 871 5.37 36.32 -11.77
N SER A 872 6.52 35.91 -12.28
CA SER A 872 6.70 34.74 -13.15
C SER A 872 7.59 33.73 -12.45
N VAL A 873 7.07 32.51 -12.24
CA VAL A 873 7.77 31.42 -11.54
C VAL A 873 7.98 30.28 -12.53
N SER A 874 9.24 29.92 -12.77
CA SER A 874 9.62 28.81 -13.65
C SER A 874 10.18 27.66 -12.83
N GLY A 875 9.67 26.44 -13.03
CA GLY A 875 10.13 25.25 -12.29
C GLY A 875 9.39 23.95 -12.64
N SER A 876 9.81 22.84 -12.04
CA SER A 876 9.07 21.58 -12.13
C SER A 876 7.83 21.63 -11.25
N ILE A 877 6.70 21.11 -11.71
CA ILE A 877 5.50 20.99 -10.88
C ILE A 877 5.65 19.71 -10.07
N GLU A 878 5.87 19.85 -8.76
CA GLU A 878 6.04 18.72 -7.84
C GLU A 878 4.68 18.15 -7.40
N SER A 879 3.70 19.05 -7.24
CA SER A 879 2.33 18.70 -6.92
C SER A 879 1.35 19.79 -7.36
N GLU A 880 0.14 19.37 -7.66
CA GLU A 880 -0.96 20.25 -8.03
C GLU A 880 -2.25 19.65 -7.42
N ASP A 881 -3.00 20.44 -6.67
CA ASP A 881 -4.32 20.09 -6.14
C ASP A 881 -5.38 21.08 -6.67
N ASP A 882 -6.61 21.03 -6.15
CA ASP A 882 -7.71 21.87 -6.65
C ASP A 882 -7.50 23.37 -6.36
N GLU A 883 -6.65 23.75 -5.40
CA GLU A 883 -6.44 25.12 -4.95
C GLU A 883 -5.06 25.69 -5.27
N ARG A 884 -4.01 24.85 -5.36
CA ARG A 884 -2.60 25.28 -5.41
C ARG A 884 -1.78 24.48 -6.43
N ILE A 885 -0.73 25.14 -6.91
CA ILE A 885 0.36 24.56 -7.70
C ILE A 885 1.65 24.73 -6.92
N ALA A 886 2.34 23.63 -6.63
CA ALA A 886 3.65 23.62 -6.00
C ALA A 886 4.73 23.52 -7.09
N VAL A 887 5.43 24.62 -7.33
CA VAL A 887 6.46 24.74 -8.37
C VAL A 887 7.83 24.72 -7.70
N LYS A 888 8.71 23.81 -8.11
CA LYS A 888 10.09 23.72 -7.66
C LYS A 888 11.02 24.41 -8.66
N PRO A 889 11.50 25.63 -8.38
CA PRO A 889 12.27 26.40 -9.36
C PRO A 889 13.69 25.88 -9.56
N ASN A 890 14.26 25.29 -8.50
CA ASN A 890 15.58 24.68 -8.52
C ASN A 890 15.48 23.20 -8.14
N PRO A 891 15.74 22.27 -9.07
CA PRO A 891 15.69 20.83 -8.84
C PRO A 891 16.61 20.32 -7.74
N LEU A 892 17.73 21.03 -7.52
CA LEU A 892 18.76 20.69 -6.55
C LEU A 892 18.54 21.34 -5.19
N ALA A 893 17.58 22.28 -5.07
CA ALA A 893 17.17 22.86 -3.81
C ALA A 893 15.98 22.11 -3.21
N SER A 894 15.78 22.24 -1.90
CA SER A 894 14.57 21.76 -1.22
C SER A 894 13.40 22.74 -1.28
N GLU A 895 13.63 23.95 -1.80
CA GLU A 895 12.64 25.03 -1.85
C GLU A 895 11.58 24.77 -2.91
N VAL A 896 10.31 24.95 -2.53
CA VAL A 896 9.13 24.85 -3.40
C VAL A 896 8.31 26.12 -3.22
N VAL A 897 7.89 26.70 -4.33
CA VAL A 897 7.04 27.89 -4.39
C VAL A 897 5.60 27.45 -4.60
N GLU A 898 4.76 27.69 -3.60
CA GLU A 898 3.32 27.48 -3.74
C GLU A 898 2.65 28.69 -4.38
N ILE A 899 1.81 28.42 -5.37
CA ILE A 899 1.04 29.43 -6.11
C ILE A 899 -0.42 29.02 -6.04
N GLY A 900 -1.29 29.89 -5.52
CA GLY A 900 -2.73 29.65 -5.56
C GLY A 900 -3.21 29.65 -7.01
N LYS A 901 -4.03 28.68 -7.41
CA LYS A 901 -4.58 28.60 -8.78
C LYS A 901 -5.39 29.84 -9.16
N SER A 902 -6.04 30.46 -8.18
CA SER A 902 -6.72 31.75 -8.35
C SER A 902 -5.79 32.90 -8.74
N GLN A 903 -4.49 32.76 -8.47
CA GLN A 903 -3.45 33.75 -8.79
C GLN A 903 -2.82 33.47 -10.15
N VAL A 904 -3.09 32.35 -10.82
CA VAL A 904 -2.44 31.99 -12.09
C VAL A 904 -3.11 32.71 -13.25
N THR A 905 -2.35 33.55 -13.97
CA THR A 905 -2.83 34.24 -15.18
C THR A 905 -2.51 33.46 -16.46
N SER A 906 -1.36 32.79 -16.50
CA SER A 906 -1.01 31.89 -17.60
C SER A 906 -0.02 30.81 -17.16
N ARG A 907 -0.06 29.67 -17.87
CA ARG A 907 0.86 28.55 -17.71
C ARG A 907 1.39 28.17 -19.08
N GLU A 908 2.70 28.24 -19.24
CA GLU A 908 3.38 27.87 -20.48
C GLU A 908 4.43 26.80 -20.20
N VAL A 909 4.65 25.91 -21.17
CA VAL A 909 5.73 24.93 -21.10
C VAL A 909 7.02 25.58 -21.58
N SER A 910 8.05 25.60 -20.73
CA SER A 910 9.36 26.17 -21.06
C SER A 910 9.99 25.41 -22.24
N GLN A 911 10.48 26.16 -23.22
CA GLN A 911 11.34 25.64 -24.29
C GLN A 911 12.81 25.59 -23.89
N ILE A 912 13.15 26.13 -22.71
CA ILE A 912 14.51 26.15 -22.16
C ILE A 912 14.65 24.95 -21.22
N SER A 913 15.72 24.18 -21.44
CA SER A 913 16.07 23.02 -20.62
C SER A 913 16.50 23.43 -19.21
N PRO A 914 16.12 22.66 -18.18
CA PRO A 914 16.66 22.85 -16.83
C PRO A 914 18.12 22.37 -16.71
N MET A 915 18.67 21.68 -17.70
CA MET A 915 20.10 21.34 -17.76
C MET A 915 20.92 22.58 -18.17
N PRO A 916 21.92 23.02 -17.37
CA PRO A 916 22.69 24.23 -17.67
C PRO A 916 23.47 24.13 -18.99
N THR A 917 23.71 25.26 -19.64
CA THR A 917 24.64 25.35 -20.78
C THR A 917 26.09 25.47 -20.31
N GLY A 918 27.04 25.12 -21.18
CA GLY A 918 28.47 25.30 -20.87
C GLY A 918 29.08 24.28 -19.90
N LEU A 919 28.41 23.13 -19.67
CA LEU A 919 28.86 22.08 -18.75
C LEU A 919 30.27 21.54 -19.04
N LEU A 920 30.70 21.58 -20.30
CA LEU A 920 32.02 21.11 -20.74
C LEU A 920 33.10 22.18 -20.74
N ALA A 921 32.76 23.44 -20.39
CA ALA A 921 33.65 24.58 -20.63
C ALA A 921 34.97 24.53 -19.84
N THR A 922 35.00 23.80 -18.73
CA THR A 922 36.18 23.63 -17.86
C THR A 922 36.98 22.35 -18.14
N LEU A 923 36.50 21.51 -19.06
CA LEU A 923 37.12 20.24 -19.43
C LEU A 923 38.03 20.39 -20.65
N LYS A 924 39.11 19.62 -20.69
CA LYS A 924 39.97 19.44 -21.87
C LYS A 924 39.37 18.40 -22.83
N GLU A 925 39.80 18.41 -24.09
CA GLU A 925 39.32 17.47 -25.12
C GLU A 925 39.30 16.02 -24.64
N ASP A 926 40.44 15.52 -24.14
CA ASP A 926 40.54 14.13 -23.68
C ASP A 926 39.60 13.82 -22.52
N GLN A 927 39.35 14.79 -21.62
CA GLN A 927 38.41 14.62 -20.50
C GLN A 927 36.96 14.57 -20.98
N ILE A 928 36.63 15.29 -22.08
CA ILE A 928 35.31 15.22 -22.71
C ILE A 928 35.13 13.85 -23.39
N LEU A 929 36.15 13.34 -24.07
CA LEU A 929 36.11 12.01 -24.67
C LEU A 929 36.02 10.91 -23.59
N ASP A 930 36.73 11.06 -22.48
CA ASP A 930 36.62 10.17 -21.31
C ASP A 930 35.23 10.25 -20.66
N LEU A 931 34.63 11.46 -20.58
CA LEU A 931 33.24 11.64 -20.12
C LEU A 931 32.24 10.92 -21.02
N LEU A 932 32.35 11.08 -22.34
CA LEU A 932 31.49 10.37 -23.28
C LEU A 932 31.65 8.86 -23.16
N ALA A 933 32.88 8.36 -23.00
CA ALA A 933 33.14 6.93 -22.76
C ALA A 933 32.53 6.45 -21.44
N PHE A 934 32.61 7.26 -20.38
CA PHE A 934 32.01 6.97 -19.08
C PHE A 934 30.48 6.88 -19.15
N LEU A 935 29.84 7.83 -19.83
CA LEU A 935 28.39 7.81 -20.04
C LEU A 935 27.97 6.66 -20.96
N GLU A 936 28.73 6.39 -22.03
CA GLU A 936 28.45 5.29 -22.96
C GLU A 936 28.54 3.92 -22.30
N ALA A 937 29.53 3.76 -21.41
CA ALA A 937 29.75 2.56 -20.61
C ALA A 937 28.80 2.43 -19.42
N GLY A 938 27.93 3.41 -19.16
CA GLY A 938 27.07 3.43 -17.96
C GLY A 938 27.86 3.39 -16.66
N GLY A 939 29.06 3.98 -16.65
CA GLY A 939 29.97 3.95 -15.53
C GLY A 939 30.53 2.56 -15.18
N ASN A 940 30.56 1.61 -16.12
CA ASN A 940 31.20 0.30 -15.97
C ASN A 940 32.70 0.36 -16.35
N SER A 941 33.61 0.20 -15.38
CA SER A 941 35.06 0.23 -15.62
C SER A 941 35.57 -0.90 -16.52
N GLU A 942 34.81 -1.97 -16.67
CA GLU A 942 35.15 -3.13 -17.50
C GLU A 942 34.67 -3.02 -18.95
N ALA A 943 34.07 -1.89 -19.32
CA ALA A 943 33.58 -1.69 -20.69
C ALA A 943 34.73 -1.63 -21.71
N PRO A 944 34.48 -2.01 -22.98
CA PRO A 944 35.47 -1.94 -24.05
C PRO A 944 36.11 -0.55 -24.21
N ASN A 945 35.36 0.50 -23.87
CA ASN A 945 35.81 1.89 -23.90
C ASN A 945 37.10 2.15 -23.09
N PHE A 946 37.38 1.34 -22.07
CA PHE A 946 38.53 1.50 -21.16
C PHE A 946 39.62 0.44 -21.35
N ARG A 947 39.49 -0.42 -22.37
CA ARG A 947 40.46 -1.46 -22.72
C ARG A 947 41.26 -1.04 -23.96
N ASP A 948 42.51 -1.48 -24.07
CA ASP A 948 43.43 -1.09 -25.16
C ASP A 948 43.09 -1.68 -26.55
#